data_AF-A0A9E5ZJ53-F1
#
_entry.id   AF-A0A9E5ZJ53-F1
#
_cell.length_a   1.000
_cell.length_b   1.000
_cell.length_c   1.000
_cell.angle_alpha   90.00
_cell.angle_beta   90.00
_cell.angle_gamma   90.00
#
_symmetry.space_group_name_H-M   'P 1'
#
loop_
_entity.id
_entity.type
_entity.pdbx_description
1 polymer ?
#
loop_
_entity_poly.entity_id
_entity_poly.type
_entity_poly.pdbx_seq_one_letter_code
_entity_poly.pdbx_strand_id
1 'polypeptide(L)'
;AIYLNPVVTGENVTATIQNCILEKNTATNSSVFAGFGPINASTYNRYFIGNFTNCIVKNNYSVNSSAFQYYGSTGEGYNAYGTISNSLFYNNTSLNGASCMSLIASTANSGNTSGIDVTVVNSTFANNNGSNGSVVEMAQASNSKIRNTIIYNNGSTTPFTITTAGSVVSNSIIEGGQQSAIDADPLFVNAATNQFILNTGSPAIDTGANSYIPNTILTDISGGNRYVNSIVDMGAFEYGNLDCSSIPTNIVSANETFTTVDVQWSAGGGETVWDIMYNPIGTLNIVIVSSVSNPYTITGLQPNTTYNILVRASCISSSGTYSSNYTFTTVNPVIFVDDTATGANNGSTWVDAYTSLVSALAVATYETPIWVAEGIYLPTTADADSRKATFEIASDIVLYGGFNATESSLSQRDPKTNITILSGDLNSDDNATLLDTETTRQDNAYHVVSIRGNTQNAVVDGFTITGGNANGGTDSSCATPAANQYYDTRGGAVYANPYTVADSLTAVFKNCILEKNTGTSVAVYSSFSPCGVSNVTTNVDFETCVFRNNYSQDLPVVLYSGSQLYSIYSKGTVVNSLFYNNTSLNNASCLYLGASSSGNATGVEVDVINSTFTNNIGVNGNVITMVQASNTTIQNSIIYGNTDGSVTGVPIAITTSFSVVNNSIIELGMLGGTNTDPLFVDTLNNNYTLKIGSPAINTGSNASLPVTIVEDLNGNSRTVDTTVDMGSFEYDANLNLAINLKIYLQGAALNPNTGEETLMRDDLRVANLIPTTSPYTDALICNASVFTVTGNDAIVDWVLVELRDATTNTTILHSQSALLQRDGDVVGTDGTSTLSFATVAGNYYVAIKHYNHLGIMSSNVIALSSSAATVDFTNANNQITYGSNAQTTFGMSSGVVGMWAGDTNGDGVVQYSGATPDSPNILSYVLNDVGNFLGLPTYSSSGYNMRDVDMNGSTQYSGATPDTPFILQNALSHSGNFLGLSTYSITEQLP
;
A
#
# COMPACT_ATOMS: atom_id res chain seq x y z
N ALA A 1 -14.22 0.44 -48.10
CA ALA A 1 -12.75 0.50 -48.13
C ALA A 1 -12.22 0.86 -49.51
N ILE A 2 -12.66 0.19 -50.57
CA ILE A 2 -12.19 0.47 -51.94
C ILE A 2 -13.40 0.44 -52.87
N TYR A 3 -13.58 1.50 -53.67
CA TYR A 3 -14.69 1.64 -54.62
C TYR A 3 -14.14 2.03 -55.98
N LEU A 4 -14.39 1.21 -57.00
CA LEU A 4 -13.94 1.46 -58.37
C LEU A 4 -15.14 1.83 -59.24
N ASN A 5 -15.10 3.01 -59.87
CA ASN A 5 -16.21 3.55 -60.64
C ASN A 5 -15.72 4.14 -61.97
N PRO A 6 -15.82 3.41 -63.10
CA PRO A 6 -15.57 3.99 -64.42
C PRO A 6 -16.71 4.95 -64.78
N VAL A 7 -16.36 6.22 -64.99
CA VAL A 7 -17.31 7.33 -65.16
C VAL A 7 -17.52 7.69 -66.63
N VAL A 8 -16.54 7.44 -67.51
CA VAL A 8 -16.62 7.75 -68.94
C VAL A 8 -16.67 6.51 -69.84
N THR A 9 -17.28 6.66 -71.02
CA THR A 9 -17.37 5.61 -72.04
C THR A 9 -15.99 5.11 -72.47
N GLY A 10 -15.79 3.79 -72.52
CA GLY A 10 -14.51 3.18 -72.92
C GLY A 10 -13.42 3.24 -71.85
N GLU A 11 -13.75 3.67 -70.64
CA GLU A 11 -12.81 3.74 -69.52
C GLU A 11 -12.54 2.36 -68.92
N ASN A 12 -11.25 2.10 -68.67
CA ASN A 12 -10.76 0.95 -67.92
C ASN A 12 -10.21 1.44 -66.57
N VAL A 13 -10.87 1.13 -65.47
CA VAL A 13 -10.37 1.42 -64.12
C VAL A 13 -9.71 0.17 -63.57
N THR A 14 -8.38 0.18 -63.43
CA THR A 14 -7.61 -0.96 -62.90
C THR A 14 -7.03 -0.62 -61.53
N ALA A 15 -7.26 -1.47 -60.54
CA ALA A 15 -6.59 -1.42 -59.24
C ALA A 15 -5.81 -2.72 -59.02
N THR A 16 -4.52 -2.59 -58.72
CA THR A 16 -3.69 -3.71 -58.27
C THR A 16 -3.29 -3.46 -56.83
N ILE A 17 -3.73 -4.35 -55.94
CA ILE A 17 -3.64 -4.20 -54.49
C ILE A 17 -2.88 -5.43 -53.98
N GLN A 18 -1.78 -5.20 -53.30
CA GLN A 18 -0.86 -6.26 -52.86
C GLN A 18 -0.50 -6.09 -51.39
N ASN A 19 -0.25 -7.19 -50.69
CA ASN A 19 0.22 -7.22 -49.30
C ASN A 19 -0.65 -6.36 -48.37
N CYS A 20 -1.97 -6.58 -48.44
CA CYS A 20 -2.94 -5.67 -47.85
C CYS A 20 -3.75 -6.31 -46.71
N ILE A 21 -4.22 -5.49 -45.77
CA ILE A 21 -5.21 -5.90 -44.77
C ILE A 21 -6.45 -5.01 -44.89
N LEU A 22 -7.60 -5.61 -45.15
CA LEU A 22 -8.90 -4.96 -45.16
C LEU A 22 -9.69 -5.45 -43.95
N GLU A 23 -9.77 -4.64 -42.90
CA GLU A 23 -10.42 -5.06 -41.66
C GLU A 23 -11.41 -4.04 -41.08
N LYS A 24 -12.42 -4.55 -40.37
CA LYS A 24 -13.39 -3.75 -39.58
C LYS A 24 -14.15 -2.69 -40.37
N ASN A 25 -14.32 -2.89 -41.68
CA ASN A 25 -15.09 -1.97 -42.51
C ASN A 25 -16.57 -2.36 -42.50
N THR A 26 -17.43 -1.35 -42.51
CA THR A 26 -18.89 -1.53 -42.53
C THR A 26 -19.51 -0.90 -43.79
N ALA A 27 -20.43 -1.61 -44.45
CA ALA A 27 -21.21 -1.08 -45.57
C ALA A 27 -22.71 -1.41 -45.42
N THR A 28 -23.58 -0.41 -45.59
CA THR A 28 -25.03 -0.62 -45.40
C THR A 28 -25.73 -1.09 -46.68
N ASN A 29 -25.50 -0.42 -47.81
CA ASN A 29 -26.19 -0.69 -49.09
C ASN A 29 -25.25 -1.13 -50.22
N SER A 30 -24.00 -1.44 -49.89
CA SER A 30 -22.96 -1.84 -50.84
C SER A 30 -21.94 -2.72 -50.11
N SER A 31 -20.77 -2.91 -50.68
CA SER A 31 -19.73 -3.83 -50.19
C SER A 31 -18.47 -3.07 -49.76
N VAL A 32 -17.63 -3.69 -48.92
CA VAL A 32 -16.37 -3.09 -48.46
C VAL A 32 -15.39 -2.91 -49.61
N PHE A 33 -15.41 -3.85 -50.56
CA PHE A 33 -14.94 -3.67 -51.92
C PHE A 33 -16.13 -3.77 -52.88
N ALA A 34 -16.34 -2.76 -53.72
CA ALA A 34 -17.36 -2.78 -54.77
C ALA A 34 -16.85 -2.12 -56.05
N GLY A 35 -17.13 -2.73 -57.20
CA GLY A 35 -17.11 -2.06 -58.51
C GLY A 35 -18.53 -1.82 -58.98
N PHE A 36 -18.89 -0.58 -59.32
CA PHE A 36 -20.22 -0.21 -59.80
C PHE A 36 -20.14 0.95 -60.79
N GLY A 37 -21.12 1.09 -61.68
CA GLY A 37 -21.22 2.25 -62.58
C GLY A 37 -22.66 2.81 -62.67
N PRO A 38 -22.86 4.01 -63.23
CA PRO A 38 -24.14 4.75 -63.13
C PRO A 38 -25.34 4.07 -63.82
N ILE A 39 -26.45 3.86 -63.11
CA ILE A 39 -27.60 3.00 -63.51
C ILE A 39 -28.32 3.40 -64.82
N ASN A 40 -27.99 4.54 -65.47
CA ASN A 40 -28.75 5.09 -66.61
C ASN A 40 -27.93 5.40 -67.88
N ALA A 41 -26.96 4.56 -68.25
CA ALA A 41 -26.13 4.79 -69.44
C ALA A 41 -26.43 3.74 -70.53
N SER A 42 -27.33 4.08 -71.45
CA SER A 42 -27.94 3.14 -72.39
C SER A 42 -27.04 2.65 -73.56
N THR A 43 -25.70 2.71 -73.51
CA THR A 43 -24.83 2.21 -74.62
C THR A 43 -23.29 2.19 -74.42
N TYR A 44 -22.67 1.76 -73.31
CA TYR A 44 -21.19 1.93 -73.19
C TYR A 44 -20.37 0.86 -72.46
N ASN A 45 -19.45 0.19 -73.17
CA ASN A 45 -18.41 -0.73 -72.67
C ASN A 45 -17.44 -0.03 -71.70
N ARG A 46 -17.58 -0.30 -70.40
CA ARG A 46 -16.70 0.14 -69.32
C ARG A 46 -16.19 -1.08 -68.56
N TYR A 47 -14.95 -1.00 -68.10
CA TYR A 47 -14.27 -2.12 -67.48
C TYR A 47 -13.70 -1.71 -66.14
N PHE A 48 -13.99 -2.47 -65.09
CA PHE A 48 -13.21 -2.37 -63.86
C PHE A 48 -12.43 -3.66 -63.64
N ILE A 49 -11.17 -3.51 -63.24
CA ILE A 49 -10.22 -4.61 -63.07
C ILE A 49 -9.68 -4.53 -61.64
N GLY A 50 -10.10 -5.44 -60.78
CA GLY A 50 -9.62 -5.55 -59.39
C GLY A 50 -8.64 -6.71 -59.24
N ASN A 51 -7.37 -6.43 -58.97
CA ASN A 51 -6.36 -7.46 -58.73
C ASN A 51 -5.92 -7.39 -57.26
N PHE A 52 -6.05 -8.51 -56.55
CA PHE A 52 -5.67 -8.67 -55.15
C PHE A 52 -4.67 -9.80 -55.00
N THR A 53 -3.51 -9.51 -54.42
CA THR A 53 -2.47 -10.52 -54.16
C THR A 53 -1.98 -10.38 -52.72
N ASN A 54 -1.82 -11.49 -51.98
CA ASN A 54 -1.31 -11.45 -50.60
C ASN A 54 -2.17 -10.57 -49.68
N CYS A 55 -3.50 -10.65 -49.79
CA CYS A 55 -4.41 -9.79 -49.04
C CYS A 55 -5.18 -10.57 -47.97
N ILE A 56 -5.33 -9.96 -46.80
CA ILE A 56 -6.13 -10.47 -45.69
C ILE A 56 -7.38 -9.60 -45.55
N VAL A 57 -8.55 -10.18 -45.81
CA VAL A 57 -9.85 -9.51 -45.70
C VAL A 57 -10.59 -10.11 -44.51
N LYS A 58 -10.73 -9.34 -43.43
CA LYS A 58 -11.27 -9.90 -42.18
C LYS A 58 -12.18 -8.99 -41.39
N ASN A 59 -13.11 -9.57 -40.62
CA ASN A 59 -13.98 -8.80 -39.71
C ASN A 59 -14.74 -7.66 -40.41
N ASN A 60 -15.03 -7.78 -41.71
CA ASN A 60 -15.80 -6.79 -42.43
C ASN A 60 -17.28 -7.11 -42.36
N TYR A 61 -18.11 -6.08 -42.28
CA TYR A 61 -19.54 -6.21 -42.06
C TYR A 61 -20.34 -5.52 -43.18
N SER A 62 -21.30 -6.23 -43.75
CA SER A 62 -22.24 -5.67 -44.72
C SER A 62 -23.67 -5.92 -44.28
N VAL A 63 -24.54 -4.92 -44.41
CA VAL A 63 -25.97 -5.06 -44.07
C VAL A 63 -26.73 -5.66 -45.25
N ASN A 64 -26.83 -4.96 -46.39
CA ASN A 64 -27.74 -5.36 -47.49
C ASN A 64 -27.06 -5.95 -48.74
N SER A 65 -25.74 -5.99 -48.81
CA SER A 65 -24.98 -6.60 -49.93
C SER A 65 -23.94 -7.59 -49.39
N SER A 66 -22.98 -8.02 -50.22
CA SER A 66 -21.85 -8.84 -49.76
C SER A 66 -20.75 -8.01 -49.10
N ALA A 67 -19.90 -8.63 -48.27
CA ALA A 67 -18.74 -7.92 -47.71
C ALA A 67 -17.72 -7.56 -48.82
N PHE A 68 -17.61 -8.37 -49.87
CA PHE A 68 -16.68 -8.18 -50.99
C PHE A 68 -17.33 -8.51 -52.33
N GLN A 69 -17.43 -7.56 -53.27
CA GLN A 69 -18.25 -7.73 -54.48
C GLN A 69 -17.55 -7.37 -55.80
N TYR A 70 -17.71 -8.25 -56.78
CA TYR A 70 -17.60 -7.92 -58.21
C TYR A 70 -18.97 -7.98 -58.85
N TYR A 71 -19.41 -6.89 -59.49
CA TYR A 71 -20.72 -6.80 -60.15
C TYR A 71 -20.58 -6.31 -61.60
N GLY A 72 -21.05 -7.09 -62.57
CA GLY A 72 -21.03 -6.74 -64.00
C GLY A 72 -22.41 -6.83 -64.67
N SER A 73 -22.58 -6.18 -65.83
CA SER A 73 -23.73 -6.35 -66.73
C SER A 73 -23.37 -5.93 -68.15
N THR A 74 -23.37 -6.86 -69.10
CA THR A 74 -23.09 -6.52 -70.51
C THR A 74 -24.21 -5.73 -71.17
N GLY A 75 -25.46 -5.86 -70.71
CA GLY A 75 -26.61 -5.11 -71.22
C GLY A 75 -26.61 -3.64 -70.78
N GLU A 76 -25.98 -3.35 -69.64
CA GLU A 76 -25.74 -1.99 -69.14
C GLU A 76 -24.33 -1.46 -69.47
N GLY A 77 -23.51 -2.31 -70.12
CA GLY A 77 -22.15 -1.97 -70.56
C GLY A 77 -21.07 -2.02 -69.47
N TYR A 78 -21.33 -2.63 -68.31
CA TYR A 78 -20.36 -2.77 -67.21
C TYR A 78 -19.72 -4.15 -67.21
N ASN A 79 -18.39 -4.22 -67.25
CA ASN A 79 -17.67 -5.49 -67.17
C ASN A 79 -16.71 -5.52 -65.98
N ALA A 80 -16.75 -6.61 -65.23
CA ALA A 80 -16.03 -6.84 -63.99
C ALA A 80 -14.93 -7.89 -64.20
N TYR A 81 -13.67 -7.49 -64.13
CA TYR A 81 -12.54 -8.41 -64.26
C TYR A 81 -11.65 -8.38 -63.03
N GLY A 82 -10.86 -9.43 -62.84
CA GLY A 82 -9.90 -9.42 -61.75
C GLY A 82 -9.27 -10.76 -61.41
N THR A 83 -8.25 -10.70 -60.58
CA THR A 83 -7.65 -11.87 -59.96
C THR A 83 -7.55 -11.68 -58.45
N ILE A 84 -7.96 -12.67 -57.67
CA ILE A 84 -7.66 -12.76 -56.24
C ILE A 84 -6.72 -13.94 -56.08
N SER A 85 -5.51 -13.69 -55.59
CA SER A 85 -4.46 -14.70 -55.51
C SER A 85 -3.78 -14.67 -54.16
N ASN A 86 -3.43 -15.84 -53.61
CA ASN A 86 -2.75 -15.93 -52.32
C ASN A 86 -3.40 -15.04 -51.25
N SER A 87 -4.69 -15.21 -50.96
CA SER A 87 -5.41 -14.28 -50.09
C SER A 87 -6.27 -15.01 -49.07
N LEU A 88 -6.46 -14.39 -47.90
CA LEU A 88 -7.19 -14.98 -46.77
C LEU A 88 -8.41 -14.14 -46.43
N PHE A 89 -9.57 -14.79 -46.35
CA PHE A 89 -10.85 -14.18 -46.01
C PHE A 89 -11.44 -14.85 -44.76
N TYR A 90 -11.60 -14.12 -43.66
CA TYR A 90 -12.21 -14.70 -42.46
C TYR A 90 -13.01 -13.74 -41.60
N ASN A 91 -14.01 -14.25 -40.87
CA ASN A 91 -14.89 -13.46 -39.99
C ASN A 91 -15.62 -12.30 -40.70
N ASN A 92 -15.70 -12.32 -42.03
CA ASN A 92 -16.54 -11.35 -42.73
C ASN A 92 -17.99 -11.78 -42.59
N THR A 93 -18.88 -10.81 -42.38
CA THR A 93 -20.29 -11.07 -42.09
C THR A 93 -21.18 -10.23 -43.00
N SER A 94 -22.20 -10.86 -43.57
CA SER A 94 -23.28 -10.20 -44.32
C SER A 94 -24.62 -10.52 -43.67
N LEU A 95 -25.31 -9.51 -43.13
CA LEU A 95 -26.54 -9.68 -42.34
C LEU A 95 -27.79 -9.99 -43.19
N ASN A 96 -28.04 -9.21 -44.24
CA ASN A 96 -29.18 -9.41 -45.14
C ASN A 96 -28.74 -9.79 -46.56
N GLY A 97 -27.47 -9.56 -46.92
CA GLY A 97 -26.93 -9.89 -48.24
C GLY A 97 -26.71 -11.39 -48.45
N ALA A 98 -26.68 -11.79 -49.73
CA ALA A 98 -26.64 -13.19 -50.14
C ALA A 98 -25.29 -13.89 -49.87
N SER A 99 -24.18 -13.14 -49.71
CA SER A 99 -22.85 -13.76 -49.57
C SER A 99 -21.80 -12.89 -48.90
N CYS A 100 -20.68 -13.48 -48.45
CA CYS A 100 -19.53 -12.72 -47.95
C CYS A 100 -18.65 -12.23 -49.10
N MET A 101 -18.45 -13.06 -50.12
CA MET A 101 -17.90 -12.66 -51.41
C MET A 101 -18.89 -13.00 -52.53
N SER A 102 -19.10 -12.04 -53.43
CA SER A 102 -20.09 -12.18 -54.50
C SER A 102 -19.51 -11.82 -55.86
N LEU A 103 -19.61 -12.74 -56.82
CA LEU A 103 -19.26 -12.57 -58.22
C LEU A 103 -20.56 -12.65 -59.03
N ILE A 104 -21.15 -11.49 -59.35
CA ILE A 104 -22.49 -11.42 -59.97
C ILE A 104 -22.44 -10.73 -61.32
N ALA A 105 -23.13 -11.30 -62.31
CA ALA A 105 -23.54 -10.55 -63.51
C ALA A 105 -25.07 -10.30 -63.53
N SER A 106 -25.49 -9.20 -64.16
CA SER A 106 -26.89 -8.87 -64.41
C SER A 106 -27.26 -9.03 -65.89
N THR A 107 -28.39 -9.69 -66.13
CA THR A 107 -29.04 -9.90 -67.44
C THR A 107 -30.02 -8.77 -67.80
N ALA A 108 -30.05 -7.68 -67.04
CA ALA A 108 -30.81 -6.49 -67.39
C ALA A 108 -30.40 -5.94 -68.77
N ASN A 109 -31.34 -5.27 -69.46
CA ASN A 109 -31.11 -4.62 -70.76
C ASN A 109 -30.49 -5.54 -71.84
N SER A 110 -30.98 -6.78 -71.95
CA SER A 110 -30.47 -7.79 -72.90
C SER A 110 -29.00 -8.21 -72.66
N GLY A 111 -28.50 -8.00 -71.45
CA GLY A 111 -27.19 -8.49 -71.02
C GLY A 111 -27.13 -10.01 -70.93
N ASN A 112 -25.92 -10.53 -71.02
CA ASN A 112 -25.58 -11.94 -70.84
C ASN A 112 -24.67 -12.12 -69.60
N THR A 113 -24.40 -13.38 -69.26
CA THR A 113 -23.64 -13.79 -68.08
C THR A 113 -22.12 -13.62 -68.24
N SER A 114 -21.63 -13.12 -69.37
CA SER A 114 -20.19 -12.97 -69.65
C SER A 114 -19.59 -11.66 -69.16
N GLY A 115 -20.38 -10.81 -68.49
CA GLY A 115 -19.97 -9.50 -67.98
C GLY A 115 -19.04 -9.55 -66.77
N ILE A 116 -18.67 -10.74 -66.30
CA ILE A 116 -17.73 -10.94 -65.20
C ILE A 116 -16.74 -12.07 -65.54
N ASP A 117 -15.45 -11.81 -65.36
CA ASP A 117 -14.34 -12.79 -65.47
C ASP A 117 -13.35 -12.53 -64.33
N VAL A 118 -13.60 -13.19 -63.20
CA VAL A 118 -12.77 -13.10 -62.00
C VAL A 118 -12.19 -14.47 -61.68
N THR A 119 -10.88 -14.54 -61.49
CA THR A 119 -10.19 -15.76 -61.07
C THR A 119 -9.73 -15.67 -59.63
N VAL A 120 -10.18 -16.59 -58.78
CA VAL A 120 -9.68 -16.78 -57.41
C VAL A 120 -8.72 -17.97 -57.39
N VAL A 121 -7.51 -17.77 -56.88
CA VAL A 121 -6.47 -18.80 -56.85
C VAL A 121 -5.72 -18.83 -55.50
N ASN A 122 -5.42 -20.03 -55.00
CA ASN A 122 -4.60 -20.23 -53.78
C ASN A 122 -5.05 -19.35 -52.63
N SER A 123 -6.35 -19.32 -52.37
CA SER A 123 -6.94 -18.47 -51.34
C SER A 123 -7.74 -19.31 -50.35
N THR A 124 -7.94 -18.79 -49.14
CA THR A 124 -8.70 -19.49 -48.08
C THR A 124 -9.85 -18.61 -47.60
N PHE A 125 -11.05 -19.17 -47.54
CA PHE A 125 -12.27 -18.58 -46.99
C PHE A 125 -12.75 -19.43 -45.83
N ALA A 126 -12.63 -18.93 -44.60
CA ALA A 126 -13.01 -19.66 -43.39
C ALA A 126 -13.65 -18.73 -42.34
N ASN A 127 -14.54 -19.25 -41.50
CA ASN A 127 -15.26 -18.51 -40.46
C ASN A 127 -16.05 -17.28 -40.95
N ASN A 128 -16.38 -17.20 -42.23
CA ASN A 128 -17.24 -16.13 -42.73
C ASN A 128 -18.72 -16.52 -42.56
N ASN A 129 -19.61 -15.53 -42.50
CA ASN A 129 -21.04 -15.74 -42.28
C ASN A 129 -21.91 -14.92 -43.25
N GLY A 130 -22.66 -15.60 -44.12
CA GLY A 130 -23.69 -14.99 -44.95
C GLY A 130 -25.06 -15.44 -44.47
N SER A 131 -25.83 -14.57 -43.82
CA SER A 131 -27.06 -14.96 -43.12
C SER A 131 -28.22 -15.38 -44.04
N ASN A 132 -28.20 -15.02 -45.33
CA ASN A 132 -29.26 -15.33 -46.30
C ASN A 132 -28.78 -16.11 -47.54
N GLY A 133 -27.55 -16.67 -47.55
CA GLY A 133 -27.02 -17.39 -48.70
C GLY A 133 -25.59 -17.90 -48.53
N SER A 134 -24.89 -18.18 -49.63
CA SER A 134 -23.56 -18.78 -49.61
C SER A 134 -22.44 -17.86 -49.15
N VAL A 135 -21.37 -18.37 -48.57
CA VAL A 135 -20.21 -17.51 -48.22
C VAL A 135 -19.53 -16.96 -49.46
N VAL A 136 -19.40 -17.77 -50.50
CA VAL A 136 -18.95 -17.34 -51.82
C VAL A 136 -20.02 -17.67 -52.86
N GLU A 137 -20.48 -16.64 -53.57
CA GLU A 137 -21.51 -16.77 -54.60
C GLU A 137 -20.97 -16.45 -55.99
N MET A 138 -21.28 -17.30 -56.95
CA MET A 138 -21.03 -17.10 -58.38
C MET A 138 -22.36 -17.13 -59.15
N ALA A 139 -23.04 -15.98 -59.23
CA ALA A 139 -24.33 -15.89 -59.89
C ALA A 139 -24.20 -15.23 -61.27
N GLN A 140 -24.64 -15.93 -62.33
CA GLN A 140 -24.53 -15.42 -63.71
C GLN A 140 -23.09 -15.10 -64.11
N ALA A 141 -22.09 -15.79 -63.53
CA ALA A 141 -20.67 -15.46 -63.68
C ALA A 141 -19.91 -16.39 -64.64
N SER A 142 -20.35 -16.51 -65.89
CA SER A 142 -20.00 -17.63 -66.77
C SER A 142 -18.52 -17.72 -67.20
N ASN A 143 -17.66 -16.73 -66.92
CA ASN A 143 -16.22 -16.80 -67.21
C ASN A 143 -15.33 -16.96 -65.97
N SER A 144 -15.90 -16.78 -64.77
CA SER A 144 -15.14 -16.75 -63.52
C SER A 144 -14.67 -18.15 -63.08
N LYS A 145 -13.54 -18.20 -62.36
CA LYS A 145 -12.85 -19.44 -61.98
C LYS A 145 -12.46 -19.45 -60.50
N ILE A 146 -12.60 -20.58 -59.83
CA ILE A 146 -12.05 -20.86 -58.49
C ILE A 146 -11.04 -22.00 -58.62
N ARG A 147 -9.78 -21.78 -58.22
CA ARG A 147 -8.68 -22.74 -58.38
C ARG A 147 -7.79 -22.84 -57.15
N ASN A 148 -7.27 -24.01 -56.82
CA ASN A 148 -6.38 -24.23 -55.65
C ASN A 148 -6.89 -23.55 -54.36
N THR A 149 -8.20 -23.44 -54.17
CA THR A 149 -8.79 -22.57 -53.12
C THR A 149 -9.52 -23.43 -52.09
N ILE A 150 -9.47 -23.01 -50.83
CA ILE A 150 -10.21 -23.65 -49.74
C ILE A 150 -11.37 -22.73 -49.33
N ILE A 151 -12.60 -23.26 -49.35
CA ILE A 151 -13.80 -22.62 -48.82
C ILE A 151 -14.43 -23.61 -47.82
N TYR A 152 -14.11 -23.46 -46.54
CA TYR A 152 -14.47 -24.44 -45.51
C TYR A 152 -14.60 -23.82 -44.13
N ASN A 153 -15.40 -24.43 -43.25
CA ASN A 153 -15.69 -23.97 -41.89
C ASN A 153 -16.32 -22.59 -41.88
N ASN A 154 -17.33 -22.38 -42.72
CA ASN A 154 -18.06 -21.12 -42.77
C ASN A 154 -19.48 -21.30 -42.22
N GLY A 155 -20.02 -20.28 -41.54
CA GLY A 155 -21.28 -20.37 -40.77
C GLY A 155 -22.58 -20.43 -41.59
N SER A 156 -22.50 -20.68 -42.90
CA SER A 156 -23.66 -20.76 -43.81
C SER A 156 -24.01 -22.21 -44.12
N THR A 157 -25.30 -22.52 -44.29
CA THR A 157 -25.80 -23.85 -44.70
C THR A 157 -25.47 -24.21 -46.15
N THR A 158 -25.01 -23.25 -46.96
CA THR A 158 -24.60 -23.46 -48.35
C THR A 158 -23.29 -22.70 -48.65
N PRO A 159 -22.13 -23.11 -48.11
CA PRO A 159 -20.89 -22.30 -48.10
C PRO A 159 -20.46 -21.77 -49.49
N PHE A 160 -20.81 -22.47 -50.57
CA PHE A 160 -20.58 -22.04 -51.95
C PHE A 160 -21.84 -22.24 -52.80
N THR A 161 -22.16 -21.28 -53.67
CA THR A 161 -23.25 -21.40 -54.63
C THR A 161 -22.83 -20.95 -56.02
N ILE A 162 -23.23 -21.72 -57.02
CA ILE A 162 -23.04 -21.44 -58.44
C ILE A 162 -24.34 -21.63 -59.21
N THR A 163 -24.81 -20.60 -59.93
CA THR A 163 -26.15 -20.61 -60.55
C THR A 163 -26.15 -20.59 -62.07
N THR A 164 -24.99 -20.68 -62.74
CA THR A 164 -24.90 -20.54 -64.20
C THR A 164 -23.82 -21.43 -64.81
N ALA A 165 -24.12 -22.02 -65.96
CA ALA A 165 -23.16 -22.81 -66.74
C ALA A 165 -22.05 -21.92 -67.32
N GLY A 166 -20.79 -22.35 -67.17
CA GLY A 166 -19.60 -21.68 -67.72
C GLY A 166 -18.50 -21.41 -66.68
N SER A 167 -18.88 -21.12 -65.43
CA SER A 167 -17.91 -20.94 -64.34
C SER A 167 -17.23 -22.27 -63.98
N VAL A 168 -15.94 -22.22 -63.64
CA VAL A 168 -15.12 -23.41 -63.42
C VAL A 168 -14.57 -23.46 -61.99
N VAL A 169 -14.73 -24.61 -61.34
CA VAL A 169 -14.05 -24.94 -60.07
C VAL A 169 -13.10 -26.12 -60.31
N SER A 170 -11.83 -25.98 -59.92
CA SER A 170 -10.81 -27.03 -60.10
C SER A 170 -9.76 -27.04 -59.00
N ASN A 171 -9.27 -28.22 -58.58
CA ASN A 171 -8.27 -28.38 -57.52
C ASN A 171 -8.65 -27.53 -56.31
N SER A 172 -9.83 -27.70 -55.72
CA SER A 172 -10.28 -26.86 -54.61
C SER A 172 -11.01 -27.70 -53.57
N ILE A 173 -10.98 -27.25 -52.33
CA ILE A 173 -11.76 -27.82 -51.22
C ILE A 173 -12.94 -26.90 -50.98
N ILE A 174 -14.16 -27.42 -51.10
CA ILE A 174 -15.38 -26.65 -50.87
C ILE A 174 -16.33 -27.50 -50.04
N GLU A 175 -16.66 -26.99 -48.85
CA GLU A 175 -17.63 -27.60 -47.94
C GLU A 175 -19.00 -27.79 -48.61
N GLY A 176 -19.51 -29.02 -48.59
CA GLY A 176 -20.75 -29.42 -49.26
C GLY A 176 -20.61 -29.85 -50.73
N GLY A 177 -19.38 -29.83 -51.28
CA GLY A 177 -19.02 -30.46 -52.56
C GLY A 177 -19.79 -29.96 -53.78
N GLN A 178 -19.19 -29.07 -54.59
CA GLN A 178 -19.78 -28.59 -55.85
C GLN A 178 -18.81 -28.68 -57.04
N GLN A 179 -19.35 -29.04 -58.21
CA GLN A 179 -18.59 -29.35 -59.44
C GLN A 179 -17.47 -30.38 -59.21
N SER A 180 -16.22 -30.01 -59.47
CA SER A 180 -15.01 -30.85 -59.33
C SER A 180 -14.19 -30.52 -58.08
N ALA A 181 -14.76 -29.79 -57.12
CA ALA A 181 -14.16 -29.61 -55.80
C ALA A 181 -14.33 -30.87 -54.94
N ILE A 182 -13.38 -31.12 -54.04
CA ILE A 182 -13.52 -32.14 -53.02
C ILE A 182 -14.21 -31.55 -51.79
N ASP A 183 -15.05 -32.36 -51.15
CA ASP A 183 -15.68 -32.06 -49.86
C ASP A 183 -14.96 -32.86 -48.78
N ALA A 184 -13.89 -32.29 -48.23
CA ALA A 184 -13.08 -32.92 -47.20
C ALA A 184 -12.55 -31.85 -46.26
N ASP A 185 -12.49 -32.17 -44.97
CA ASP A 185 -11.95 -31.26 -43.96
C ASP A 185 -10.50 -30.89 -44.31
N PRO A 186 -10.15 -29.60 -44.51
CA PRO A 186 -8.80 -29.16 -44.76
C PRO A 186 -7.89 -29.31 -43.52
N LEU A 187 -8.41 -29.75 -42.38
CA LEU A 187 -7.70 -29.97 -41.13
C LEU A 187 -6.93 -28.72 -40.71
N PHE A 188 -7.62 -27.60 -40.52
CA PHE A 188 -6.99 -26.40 -39.99
C PHE A 188 -6.48 -26.63 -38.55
N VAL A 189 -5.33 -26.06 -38.21
CA VAL A 189 -4.71 -26.20 -36.87
C VAL A 189 -5.69 -25.82 -35.76
N ASN A 190 -6.34 -24.66 -35.87
CA ASN A 190 -7.41 -24.29 -34.94
C ASN A 190 -8.31 -23.23 -35.58
N ALA A 191 -9.37 -23.69 -36.24
CA ALA A 191 -10.31 -22.77 -36.87
C ALA A 191 -11.07 -21.91 -35.84
N ALA A 192 -11.31 -22.38 -34.61
CA ALA A 192 -12.03 -21.62 -33.57
C ALA A 192 -11.26 -20.36 -33.13
N THR A 193 -9.93 -20.40 -33.15
CA THR A 193 -9.06 -19.25 -32.87
C THR A 193 -8.55 -18.54 -34.13
N ASN A 194 -9.14 -18.82 -35.30
CA ASN A 194 -8.78 -18.27 -36.62
C ASN A 194 -7.37 -18.65 -37.12
N GLN A 195 -6.87 -19.81 -36.76
CA GLN A 195 -5.61 -20.38 -37.26
C GLN A 195 -5.87 -21.35 -38.41
N PHE A 196 -5.80 -20.85 -39.65
CA PHE A 196 -6.15 -21.58 -40.88
C PHE A 196 -4.95 -22.21 -41.61
N ILE A 197 -3.86 -22.45 -40.89
CA ILE A 197 -2.73 -23.22 -41.39
C ILE A 197 -3.16 -24.70 -41.44
N LEU A 198 -2.70 -25.44 -42.45
CA LEU A 198 -3.01 -26.85 -42.62
C LEU A 198 -2.31 -27.70 -41.54
N ASN A 199 -2.97 -28.75 -41.06
CA ASN A 199 -2.41 -29.75 -40.16
C ASN A 199 -1.97 -31.01 -40.93
N THR A 200 -1.17 -31.86 -40.29
CA THR A 200 -0.68 -33.11 -40.88
C THR A 200 -1.84 -33.97 -41.38
N GLY A 201 -1.72 -34.50 -42.60
CA GLY A 201 -2.75 -35.35 -43.21
C GLY A 201 -3.88 -34.59 -43.89
N SER A 202 -3.80 -33.25 -43.95
CA SER A 202 -4.77 -32.45 -44.69
C SER A 202 -4.83 -32.88 -46.18
N PRO A 203 -6.03 -33.00 -46.76
CA PRO A 203 -6.20 -33.29 -48.18
C PRO A 203 -5.72 -32.14 -49.10
N ALA A 204 -5.43 -30.96 -48.54
CA ALA A 204 -4.90 -29.81 -49.26
C ALA A 204 -3.39 -29.85 -49.51
N ILE A 205 -2.66 -30.73 -48.81
CA ILE A 205 -1.20 -30.79 -48.86
C ILE A 205 -0.74 -31.46 -50.16
N ASP A 206 0.18 -30.82 -50.88
CA ASP A 206 0.84 -31.29 -52.11
C ASP A 206 -0.15 -31.73 -53.21
N THR A 207 -1.37 -31.15 -53.24
CA THR A 207 -2.45 -31.53 -54.18
C THR A 207 -2.91 -30.39 -55.09
N GLY A 208 -2.41 -29.17 -54.88
CA GLY A 208 -2.66 -28.03 -55.74
C GLY A 208 -1.95 -28.16 -57.10
N ALA A 209 -2.47 -27.44 -58.10
CA ALA A 209 -1.88 -27.41 -59.43
C ALA A 209 -0.98 -26.17 -59.61
N ASN A 210 0.33 -26.39 -59.71
CA ASN A 210 1.34 -25.34 -59.90
C ASN A 210 1.06 -24.43 -61.10
N SER A 211 0.43 -24.97 -62.16
CA SER A 211 0.12 -24.24 -63.39
C SER A 211 -0.91 -23.12 -63.22
N TYR A 212 -1.63 -23.08 -62.10
CA TYR A 212 -2.58 -22.01 -61.79
C TYR A 212 -1.94 -20.84 -61.04
N ILE A 213 -0.74 -21.02 -60.49
CA ILE A 213 0.00 -19.98 -59.77
C ILE A 213 0.67 -19.03 -60.77
N PRO A 214 0.41 -17.71 -60.70
CA PRO A 214 1.22 -16.73 -61.40
C PRO A 214 2.69 -16.84 -60.95
N ASN A 215 3.63 -16.83 -61.89
CA ASN A 215 5.08 -16.95 -61.62
C ASN A 215 5.66 -15.82 -60.73
N THR A 216 4.88 -14.78 -60.45
CA THR A 216 5.21 -13.69 -59.53
C THR A 216 4.92 -14.01 -58.07
N ILE A 217 4.18 -15.08 -57.76
CA ILE A 217 3.85 -15.47 -56.39
C ILE A 217 4.84 -16.54 -55.93
N LEU A 218 5.90 -16.09 -55.26
CA LEU A 218 6.97 -16.96 -54.74
C LEU A 218 6.76 -17.38 -53.29
N THR A 219 5.85 -16.72 -52.56
CA THR A 219 5.59 -16.99 -51.16
C THR A 219 4.13 -17.32 -50.87
N ASP A 220 3.99 -18.17 -49.86
CA ASP A 220 3.10 -18.09 -48.71
C ASP A 220 2.25 -16.84 -48.43
N ILE A 221 1.05 -16.93 -47.83
CA ILE A 221 0.43 -15.78 -47.13
C ILE A 221 1.14 -15.44 -45.80
N SER A 222 1.80 -16.42 -45.18
CA SER A 222 2.68 -16.27 -44.01
C SER A 222 4.11 -15.86 -44.38
N GLY A 223 4.42 -15.75 -45.68
CA GLY A 223 5.72 -15.33 -46.19
C GLY A 223 6.72 -16.45 -46.46
N GLY A 224 6.40 -17.70 -46.13
CA GLY A 224 7.22 -18.87 -46.46
C GLY A 224 7.20 -19.23 -47.95
N ASN A 225 8.03 -20.18 -48.39
CA ASN A 225 8.13 -20.54 -49.82
C ASN A 225 6.80 -21.13 -50.35
N ARG A 226 6.33 -20.67 -51.51
CA ARG A 226 5.07 -21.15 -52.14
C ARG A 226 5.17 -22.59 -52.67
N TYR A 227 6.37 -23.08 -52.92
CA TYR A 227 6.59 -24.41 -53.49
C TYR A 227 7.32 -25.29 -52.48
N VAL A 228 6.59 -25.75 -51.46
CA VAL A 228 7.10 -26.79 -50.56
C VAL A 228 7.00 -28.14 -51.29
N ASN A 229 7.98 -29.03 -51.14
CA ASN A 229 8.02 -30.34 -51.83
C ASN A 229 7.84 -30.31 -53.37
N SER A 230 8.02 -29.17 -54.01
CA SER A 230 7.79 -28.92 -55.45
C SER A 230 6.33 -28.89 -55.92
N ILE A 231 5.33 -29.05 -55.04
CA ILE A 231 3.90 -28.96 -55.38
C ILE A 231 3.27 -27.95 -54.44
N VAL A 232 2.41 -27.06 -54.94
CA VAL A 232 1.70 -26.11 -54.08
C VAL A 232 0.55 -26.78 -53.35
N ASP A 233 0.31 -26.35 -52.12
CA ASP A 233 -0.88 -26.73 -51.38
C ASP A 233 -2.12 -26.00 -51.93
N MET A 234 -3.31 -26.55 -51.67
CA MET A 234 -4.56 -25.80 -51.84
C MET A 234 -4.72 -24.80 -50.69
N GLY A 235 -5.21 -23.59 -50.99
CA GLY A 235 -5.41 -22.53 -50.00
C GLY A 235 -4.29 -21.48 -49.96
N ALA A 236 -4.37 -20.60 -48.98
CA ALA A 236 -3.46 -19.46 -48.82
C ALA A 236 -2.10 -19.84 -48.18
N PHE A 237 -2.05 -20.93 -47.42
CA PHE A 237 -0.88 -21.37 -46.66
C PHE A 237 -0.27 -22.63 -47.26
N GLU A 238 1.05 -22.79 -47.14
CA GLU A 238 1.74 -24.06 -47.37
C GLU A 238 2.06 -24.71 -46.02
N TYR A 239 1.89 -26.02 -45.96
CA TYR A 239 2.29 -26.84 -44.84
C TYR A 239 3.83 -26.93 -44.75
N GLY A 240 4.38 -26.66 -43.56
CA GLY A 240 5.83 -26.78 -43.29
C GLY A 240 6.64 -25.48 -43.21
N ASN A 241 6.00 -24.30 -43.28
CA ASN A 241 6.66 -22.99 -43.31
C ASN A 241 6.85 -22.26 -41.95
N LEU A 242 6.52 -22.84 -40.78
CA LEU A 242 6.70 -22.17 -39.47
C LEU A 242 8.12 -22.40 -38.91
N ASP A 243 8.96 -21.36 -38.90
CA ASP A 243 10.32 -21.40 -38.34
C ASP A 243 10.30 -21.15 -36.82
N CYS A 244 10.71 -22.16 -36.04
CA CYS A 244 10.81 -22.14 -34.57
C CYS A 244 12.27 -22.11 -34.08
N SER A 245 13.22 -21.80 -34.95
CA SER A 245 14.65 -21.93 -34.63
C SER A 245 15.19 -20.82 -33.71
N SER A 246 14.46 -19.71 -33.54
CA SER A 246 14.89 -18.58 -32.72
C SER A 246 14.46 -18.73 -31.26
N ILE A 247 15.39 -18.47 -30.34
CA ILE A 247 15.20 -18.68 -28.90
C ILE A 247 14.63 -17.41 -28.25
N PRO A 248 13.54 -17.50 -27.44
CA PRO A 248 13.06 -16.37 -26.64
C PRO A 248 14.12 -15.83 -25.66
N THR A 249 14.14 -14.52 -25.45
CA THR A 249 15.14 -13.84 -24.59
C THR A 249 14.49 -12.86 -23.61
N ASN A 250 15.29 -12.25 -22.71
CA ASN A 250 14.85 -11.21 -21.76
C ASN A 250 13.60 -11.62 -20.95
N ILE A 251 13.60 -12.83 -20.42
CA ILE A 251 12.54 -13.24 -19.48
C ILE A 251 12.67 -12.35 -18.24
N VAL A 252 11.56 -11.75 -17.84
CA VAL A 252 11.44 -11.01 -16.58
C VAL A 252 10.14 -11.40 -15.89
N SER A 253 10.15 -11.33 -14.57
CA SER A 253 8.98 -11.53 -13.72
C SER A 253 8.56 -10.22 -13.04
N ALA A 254 7.28 -10.13 -12.68
CA ALA A 254 6.72 -9.06 -11.87
C ALA A 254 5.50 -9.59 -11.10
N ASN A 255 5.03 -8.81 -10.12
CA ASN A 255 3.82 -9.09 -9.34
C ASN A 255 3.84 -10.49 -8.71
N GLU A 256 5.00 -10.92 -8.19
CA GLU A 256 5.16 -12.15 -7.43
C GLU A 256 4.27 -12.08 -6.18
N THR A 257 3.25 -12.93 -6.15
CA THR A 257 2.50 -13.21 -4.92
C THR A 257 2.97 -14.54 -4.35
N PHE A 258 2.38 -14.97 -3.24
CA PHE A 258 2.68 -16.28 -2.66
C PHE A 258 2.13 -17.45 -3.50
N THR A 259 1.28 -17.19 -4.50
CA THR A 259 0.71 -18.23 -5.39
C THR A 259 0.76 -17.91 -6.88
N THR A 260 1.20 -16.72 -7.28
CA THR A 260 1.18 -16.27 -8.68
C THR A 260 2.42 -15.47 -9.05
N VAL A 261 2.72 -15.39 -10.34
CA VAL A 261 3.70 -14.45 -10.90
C VAL A 261 3.29 -14.08 -12.32
N ASP A 262 3.52 -12.83 -12.71
CA ASP A 262 3.43 -12.39 -14.10
C ASP A 262 4.80 -12.54 -14.77
N VAL A 263 4.86 -13.26 -15.88
CA VAL A 263 6.09 -13.45 -16.65
C VAL A 263 5.92 -12.91 -18.07
N GLN A 264 6.99 -12.30 -18.56
CA GLN A 264 7.04 -11.73 -19.90
C GLN A 264 8.43 -11.94 -20.50
N TRP A 265 8.51 -11.96 -21.84
CA TRP A 265 9.76 -12.19 -22.56
C TRP A 265 9.79 -11.46 -23.90
N SER A 266 10.95 -11.43 -24.55
CA SER A 266 11.11 -10.99 -25.94
C SER A 266 11.02 -12.18 -26.89
N ALA A 267 10.21 -12.07 -27.94
CA ALA A 267 10.17 -13.08 -29.01
C ALA A 267 11.53 -13.18 -29.71
N GLY A 268 11.90 -14.40 -30.13
CA GLY A 268 13.15 -14.64 -30.86
C GLY A 268 13.04 -14.26 -32.34
N GLY A 269 11.83 -14.32 -32.89
CA GLY A 269 11.48 -14.01 -34.27
C GLY A 269 10.01 -13.58 -34.40
N GLY A 270 9.28 -14.18 -35.35
CA GLY A 270 7.86 -13.86 -35.62
C GLY A 270 6.85 -14.72 -34.85
N GLU A 271 7.29 -15.42 -33.80
CA GLU A 271 6.46 -16.38 -33.08
C GLU A 271 5.45 -15.66 -32.18
N THR A 272 4.24 -16.21 -32.09
CA THR A 272 3.14 -15.61 -31.31
C THR A 272 2.54 -16.57 -30.28
N VAL A 273 3.15 -17.75 -30.10
CA VAL A 273 2.67 -18.82 -29.22
C VAL A 273 3.87 -19.52 -28.58
N TRP A 274 3.79 -19.78 -27.29
CA TRP A 274 4.91 -20.30 -26.51
C TRP A 274 4.52 -21.49 -25.63
N ASP A 275 5.52 -22.29 -25.27
CA ASP A 275 5.43 -23.21 -24.14
C ASP A 275 6.27 -22.64 -22.99
N ILE A 276 5.70 -22.65 -21.78
CA ILE A 276 6.42 -22.33 -20.54
C ILE A 276 6.65 -23.63 -19.80
N MET A 277 7.90 -23.85 -19.39
CA MET A 277 8.28 -24.90 -18.46
C MET A 277 8.71 -24.25 -17.16
N TYR A 278 8.17 -24.71 -16.03
CA TYR A 278 8.61 -24.25 -14.72
C TYR A 278 8.60 -25.36 -13.66
N ASN A 279 9.47 -25.22 -12.66
CA ASN A 279 9.55 -26.13 -11.51
C ASN A 279 10.21 -25.45 -10.31
N PRO A 280 9.85 -25.82 -9.07
CA PRO A 280 10.62 -25.43 -7.90
C PRO A 280 12.08 -25.90 -8.04
N ILE A 281 13.05 -25.04 -7.72
CA ILE A 281 14.47 -25.39 -7.75
C ILE A 281 14.73 -26.62 -6.88
N GLY A 282 15.56 -27.53 -7.37
CA GLY A 282 15.91 -28.77 -6.66
C GLY A 282 14.86 -29.88 -6.75
N THR A 283 13.72 -29.64 -7.42
CA THR A 283 12.69 -30.65 -7.65
C THR A 283 12.66 -31.14 -9.10
N LEU A 284 12.20 -32.37 -9.31
CA LEU A 284 11.92 -32.94 -10.63
C LEU A 284 10.46 -32.74 -11.08
N ASN A 285 9.66 -32.00 -10.30
CA ASN A 285 8.25 -31.77 -10.60
C ASN A 285 8.12 -30.64 -11.63
N ILE A 286 8.19 -31.01 -12.91
CA ILE A 286 8.15 -30.07 -14.04
C ILE A 286 6.71 -29.89 -14.49
N VAL A 287 6.26 -28.63 -14.52
CA VAL A 287 5.00 -28.23 -15.13
C VAL A 287 5.30 -27.61 -16.50
N ILE A 288 4.57 -28.05 -17.53
CA ILE A 288 4.63 -27.47 -18.88
C ILE A 288 3.24 -26.93 -19.20
N VAL A 289 3.18 -25.65 -19.54
CA VAL A 289 1.98 -25.00 -20.04
C VAL A 289 2.23 -24.63 -21.50
N SER A 290 1.49 -25.28 -22.39
CA SER A 290 1.61 -25.07 -23.84
C SER A 290 0.59 -24.07 -24.36
N SER A 291 0.90 -23.52 -25.53
CA SER A 291 0.01 -22.63 -26.28
C SER A 291 -0.38 -21.35 -25.53
N VAL A 292 0.55 -20.79 -24.75
CA VAL A 292 0.32 -19.54 -24.00
C VAL A 292 0.61 -18.31 -24.85
N SER A 293 0.06 -17.17 -24.43
CA SER A 293 0.40 -15.83 -24.91
C SER A 293 1.58 -15.23 -24.13
N ASN A 294 2.08 -14.08 -24.57
CA ASN A 294 3.08 -13.26 -23.88
C ASN A 294 2.51 -11.85 -23.69
N PRO A 295 2.38 -11.32 -22.47
CA PRO A 295 2.77 -11.92 -21.18
C PRO A 295 1.85 -13.07 -20.73
N TYR A 296 2.26 -13.77 -19.67
CA TYR A 296 1.51 -14.88 -19.07
C TYR A 296 1.58 -14.83 -17.53
N THR A 297 0.46 -15.13 -16.85
CA THR A 297 0.41 -15.24 -15.39
C THR A 297 0.43 -16.72 -14.99
N ILE A 298 1.45 -17.14 -14.25
CA ILE A 298 1.50 -18.47 -13.64
C ILE A 298 0.74 -18.41 -12.32
N THR A 299 -0.09 -19.43 -12.05
CA THR A 299 -0.91 -19.53 -10.83
C THR A 299 -0.70 -20.87 -10.13
N GLY A 300 -1.15 -20.97 -8.87
CA GLY A 300 -1.05 -22.20 -8.07
C GLY A 300 0.37 -22.52 -7.59
N LEU A 301 1.22 -21.51 -7.48
CA LEU A 301 2.57 -21.63 -6.95
C LEU A 301 2.57 -21.82 -5.43
N GLN A 302 3.68 -22.32 -4.89
CA GLN A 302 3.90 -22.45 -3.46
C GLN A 302 4.53 -21.18 -2.91
N PRO A 303 4.18 -20.74 -1.69
CA PRO A 303 4.83 -19.62 -1.02
C PRO A 303 6.34 -19.81 -0.85
N ASN A 304 7.09 -18.71 -0.81
CA ASN A 304 8.54 -18.68 -0.56
C ASN A 304 9.33 -19.80 -1.26
N THR A 305 9.03 -19.98 -2.55
CA THR A 305 9.60 -21.06 -3.34
C THR A 305 10.26 -20.45 -4.56
N THR A 306 11.55 -20.68 -4.72
CA THR A 306 12.26 -20.29 -5.94
C THR A 306 11.94 -21.27 -7.07
N TYR A 307 11.51 -20.72 -8.20
CA TYR A 307 11.19 -21.48 -9.41
C TYR A 307 12.22 -21.23 -10.50
N ASN A 308 12.53 -22.28 -11.24
CA ASN A 308 13.11 -22.19 -12.57
C ASN A 308 11.99 -21.96 -13.58
N ILE A 309 12.21 -21.08 -14.55
CA ILE A 309 11.34 -20.92 -15.72
C ILE A 309 12.16 -20.89 -17.01
N LEU A 310 11.64 -21.60 -18.00
CA LEU A 310 12.17 -21.70 -19.35
C LEU A 310 11.02 -21.46 -20.32
N VAL A 311 11.27 -20.71 -21.38
CA VAL A 311 10.27 -20.41 -22.41
C VAL A 311 10.81 -20.84 -23.77
N ARG A 312 9.97 -21.46 -24.60
CA ARG A 312 10.29 -21.75 -26.00
C ARG A 312 9.13 -21.36 -26.92
N ALA A 313 9.44 -21.10 -28.19
CA ALA A 313 8.41 -21.03 -29.21
C ALA A 313 7.75 -22.40 -29.41
N SER A 314 6.41 -22.39 -29.51
CA SER A 314 5.62 -23.59 -29.76
C SER A 314 5.13 -23.57 -31.22
N CYS A 315 5.73 -24.40 -32.08
CA CYS A 315 5.33 -24.54 -33.49
C CYS A 315 4.69 -25.90 -33.77
N ILE A 316 3.85 -25.94 -34.80
CA ILE A 316 3.00 -27.10 -35.13
C ILE A 316 3.79 -28.33 -35.61
N SER A 317 4.97 -28.15 -36.22
CA SER A 317 5.81 -29.26 -36.72
C SER A 317 7.06 -29.56 -35.87
N SER A 318 7.38 -28.71 -34.90
CA SER A 318 8.51 -28.88 -33.96
C SER A 318 8.42 -27.90 -32.81
N SER A 319 8.98 -28.26 -31.65
CA SER A 319 9.23 -27.29 -30.59
C SER A 319 10.57 -26.58 -30.81
N GLY A 320 10.62 -25.27 -30.56
CA GLY A 320 11.88 -24.52 -30.52
C GLY A 320 12.78 -24.93 -29.35
N THR A 321 13.98 -24.36 -29.28
CA THR A 321 14.87 -24.56 -28.13
C THR A 321 14.42 -23.68 -26.96
N TYR A 322 14.47 -24.21 -25.73
CA TYR A 322 14.18 -23.43 -24.53
C TYR A 322 15.21 -22.31 -24.34
N SER A 323 14.75 -21.19 -23.81
CA SER A 323 15.57 -20.08 -23.34
C SER A 323 16.65 -20.54 -22.34
N SER A 324 17.55 -19.63 -21.99
CA SER A 324 18.29 -19.77 -20.74
C SER A 324 17.31 -19.80 -19.56
N ASN A 325 17.73 -20.48 -18.49
CA ASN A 325 16.97 -20.51 -17.24
C ASN A 325 16.85 -19.11 -16.65
N TYR A 326 15.64 -18.71 -16.28
CA TYR A 326 15.37 -17.54 -15.44
C TYR A 326 14.81 -18.04 -14.11
N THR A 327 15.08 -17.31 -13.03
CA THR A 327 14.61 -17.68 -11.69
C THR A 327 13.86 -16.54 -11.05
N PHE A 328 12.75 -16.86 -10.39
CA PHE A 328 12.00 -15.94 -9.53
C PHE A 328 11.63 -16.68 -8.23
N THR A 329 11.33 -15.92 -7.17
CA THR A 329 10.89 -16.46 -5.89
C THR A 329 9.53 -15.87 -5.56
N THR A 330 8.55 -16.73 -5.26
CA THR A 330 7.25 -16.28 -4.72
C THR A 330 7.44 -15.70 -3.31
N VAL A 331 6.59 -14.76 -2.91
CA VAL A 331 6.66 -14.16 -1.56
C VAL A 331 5.99 -15.05 -0.51
N ASN A 332 6.16 -14.72 0.77
CA ASN A 332 5.38 -15.32 1.87
C ASN A 332 3.96 -14.71 1.93
N PRO A 333 2.93 -15.47 2.36
CA PRO A 333 1.63 -14.90 2.66
C PRO A 333 1.75 -13.96 3.86
N VAL A 334 0.97 -12.87 3.85
CA VAL A 334 0.82 -11.99 5.02
C VAL A 334 -0.07 -12.69 6.04
N ILE A 335 0.35 -12.67 7.31
CA ILE A 335 -0.48 -13.06 8.44
C ILE A 335 -1.06 -11.78 9.07
N PHE A 336 -2.38 -11.70 9.15
CA PHE A 336 -3.09 -10.57 9.75
C PHE A 336 -3.42 -10.84 11.23
N VAL A 337 -3.27 -9.83 12.08
CA VAL A 337 -3.56 -9.87 13.51
C VAL A 337 -4.40 -8.64 13.89
N ASP A 338 -5.55 -8.86 14.51
CA ASP A 338 -6.50 -7.83 14.95
C ASP A 338 -7.27 -8.41 16.14
N ASP A 339 -7.11 -7.82 17.33
CA ASP A 339 -7.70 -8.32 18.57
C ASP A 339 -9.23 -8.18 18.58
N THR A 340 -9.78 -7.36 17.69
CA THR A 340 -11.23 -7.15 17.49
C THR A 340 -11.82 -7.99 16.36
N ALA A 341 -11.01 -8.75 15.62
CA ALA A 341 -11.49 -9.57 14.51
C ALA A 341 -12.52 -10.63 14.94
N THR A 342 -13.53 -10.85 14.11
CA THR A 342 -14.68 -11.73 14.42
C THR A 342 -14.81 -12.94 13.48
N GLY A 343 -13.95 -13.06 12.48
CA GLY A 343 -13.98 -14.13 11.49
C GLY A 343 -13.35 -15.44 11.97
N ALA A 344 -12.70 -16.15 11.05
CA ALA A 344 -12.23 -17.52 11.25
C ALA A 344 -11.00 -17.67 12.16
N ASN A 345 -10.37 -16.57 12.60
CA ASN A 345 -9.20 -16.55 13.48
C ASN A 345 -8.02 -17.39 12.92
N ASN A 346 -7.70 -17.18 11.64
CA ASN A 346 -6.69 -17.95 10.90
C ASN A 346 -5.63 -17.07 10.20
N GLY A 347 -5.72 -15.75 10.33
CA GLY A 347 -4.73 -14.80 9.83
C GLY A 347 -4.73 -14.59 8.31
N SER A 348 -5.73 -15.07 7.56
CA SER A 348 -5.73 -15.03 6.09
C SER A 348 -6.22 -13.71 5.47
N THR A 349 -6.99 -12.93 6.22
CA THR A 349 -7.50 -11.60 5.87
C THR A 349 -7.67 -10.78 7.16
N TRP A 350 -7.93 -9.47 7.07
CA TRP A 350 -8.32 -8.68 8.24
C TRP A 350 -9.57 -9.21 8.96
N VAL A 351 -10.59 -9.66 8.20
CA VAL A 351 -11.81 -10.24 8.79
C VAL A 351 -11.51 -11.55 9.54
N ASP A 352 -10.64 -12.38 8.97
CA ASP A 352 -10.24 -13.68 9.53
C ASP A 352 -8.93 -13.60 10.34
N ALA A 353 -8.50 -12.40 10.74
CA ALA A 353 -7.23 -12.17 11.41
C ALA A 353 -7.12 -12.95 12.72
N TYR A 354 -5.89 -13.23 13.15
CA TYR A 354 -5.67 -13.78 14.48
C TYR A 354 -6.03 -12.74 15.55
N THR A 355 -6.83 -13.10 16.55
CA THR A 355 -7.14 -12.24 17.69
C THR A 355 -6.04 -12.24 18.76
N SER A 356 -4.97 -13.02 18.54
CA SER A 356 -3.82 -13.11 19.42
C SER A 356 -2.54 -13.12 18.61
N LEU A 357 -1.65 -12.16 18.86
CA LEU A 357 -0.33 -12.12 18.23
C LEU A 357 0.50 -13.38 18.57
N VAL A 358 0.35 -13.95 19.78
CA VAL A 358 1.03 -15.20 20.15
C VAL A 358 0.62 -16.36 19.22
N SER A 359 -0.65 -16.42 18.83
CA SER A 359 -1.13 -17.44 17.89
C SER A 359 -0.56 -17.26 16.49
N ALA A 360 -0.44 -16.01 16.02
CA ALA A 360 0.19 -15.68 14.75
C ALA A 360 1.69 -16.02 14.75
N LEU A 361 2.43 -15.67 15.81
CA LEU A 361 3.85 -15.99 15.98
C LEU A 361 4.10 -17.50 15.99
N ALA A 362 3.19 -18.30 16.56
CA ALA A 362 3.32 -19.75 16.63
C ALA A 362 3.18 -20.47 15.27
N VAL A 363 2.52 -19.85 14.28
CA VAL A 363 2.35 -20.42 12.92
C VAL A 363 3.26 -19.76 11.88
N ALA A 364 3.86 -18.62 12.21
CA ALA A 364 4.75 -17.90 11.32
C ALA A 364 6.00 -18.73 10.99
N THR A 365 6.45 -18.62 9.74
CA THR A 365 7.63 -19.34 9.23
C THR A 365 8.66 -18.35 8.69
N TYR A 366 9.76 -18.84 8.12
CA TYR A 366 10.86 -18.03 7.59
C TYR A 366 10.39 -16.89 6.67
N GLU A 367 10.78 -15.66 7.01
CA GLU A 367 10.48 -14.37 6.36
C GLU A 367 8.99 -14.07 6.20
N THR A 368 8.15 -14.59 7.10
CA THR A 368 6.70 -14.33 7.05
C THR A 368 6.40 -12.90 7.55
N PRO A 369 5.76 -12.04 6.74
CA PRO A 369 5.27 -10.75 7.20
C PRO A 369 4.01 -10.92 8.06
N ILE A 370 4.01 -10.33 9.24
CA ILE A 370 2.88 -10.28 10.15
C ILE A 370 2.44 -8.82 10.28
N TRP A 371 1.20 -8.52 9.91
CA TRP A 371 0.60 -7.19 10.02
C TRP A 371 -0.33 -7.16 11.21
N VAL A 372 -0.10 -6.23 12.13
CA VAL A 372 -0.81 -6.12 13.40
C VAL A 372 -1.58 -4.81 13.44
N ALA A 373 -2.89 -4.89 13.63
CA ALA A 373 -3.76 -3.73 13.76
C ALA A 373 -3.39 -2.89 15.00
N GLU A 374 -3.93 -1.67 15.08
CA GLU A 374 -3.93 -0.90 16.32
C GLU A 374 -4.58 -1.69 17.45
N GLY A 375 -4.12 -1.48 18.68
CA GLY A 375 -4.62 -2.23 19.83
C GLY A 375 -3.54 -2.55 20.86
N ILE A 376 -3.97 -3.16 21.97
CA ILE A 376 -3.08 -3.59 23.05
C ILE A 376 -3.03 -5.11 23.06
N TYR A 377 -1.87 -5.64 22.73
CA TYR A 377 -1.62 -7.08 22.69
C TYR A 377 -0.86 -7.51 23.94
N LEU A 378 -1.42 -8.50 24.64
CA LEU A 378 -0.80 -9.14 25.80
C LEU A 378 -0.16 -10.47 25.40
N PRO A 379 1.06 -10.78 25.89
CA PRO A 379 1.64 -12.08 25.69
C PRO A 379 0.93 -13.12 26.55
N THR A 380 1.08 -14.39 26.22
CA THR A 380 0.53 -15.51 26.98
C THR A 380 1.59 -16.59 27.17
N THR A 381 1.43 -17.42 28.19
CA THR A 381 2.31 -18.56 28.44
C THR A 381 1.52 -19.76 28.95
N ALA A 382 2.05 -20.95 28.73
CA ALA A 382 1.59 -22.19 29.37
C ALA A 382 2.35 -22.50 30.67
N ASP A 383 3.37 -21.70 31.04
CA ASP A 383 4.08 -21.85 32.32
C ASP A 383 3.13 -21.52 33.49
N ALA A 384 3.39 -22.12 34.65
CA ALA A 384 2.63 -21.85 35.87
C ALA A 384 2.91 -20.44 36.42
N ASP A 385 4.09 -19.88 36.11
CA ASP A 385 4.40 -18.48 36.33
C ASP A 385 3.94 -17.65 35.12
N SER A 386 2.82 -16.93 35.28
CA SER A 386 2.24 -16.08 34.23
C SER A 386 3.22 -15.00 33.74
N ARG A 387 4.16 -14.59 34.59
CA ARG A 387 5.15 -13.54 34.28
C ARG A 387 6.17 -13.97 33.23
N LYS A 388 6.23 -15.26 32.90
CA LYS A 388 7.04 -15.76 31.77
C LYS A 388 6.35 -15.63 30.42
N ALA A 389 5.15 -15.05 30.36
CA ALA A 389 4.53 -14.64 29.11
C ALA A 389 5.46 -13.71 28.33
N THR A 390 5.68 -14.00 27.05
CA THR A 390 6.47 -13.16 26.15
C THR A 390 6.00 -13.32 24.71
N PHE A 391 6.20 -12.30 23.88
CA PHE A 391 6.13 -12.44 22.43
C PHE A 391 7.44 -13.05 21.93
N GLU A 392 7.44 -14.37 21.75
CA GLU A 392 8.63 -15.11 21.34
C GLU A 392 8.85 -15.04 19.82
N ILE A 393 9.97 -14.43 19.42
CA ILE A 393 10.46 -14.37 18.05
C ILE A 393 11.52 -15.47 17.86
N ALA A 394 11.06 -16.64 17.45
CA ALA A 394 11.88 -17.85 17.29
C ALA A 394 12.28 -18.15 15.82
N SER A 395 11.88 -17.30 14.88
CA SER A 395 12.23 -17.43 13.46
C SER A 395 12.42 -16.07 12.81
N ASP A 396 12.97 -16.06 11.59
CA ASP A 396 13.27 -14.86 10.81
C ASP A 396 11.98 -14.21 10.30
N ILE A 397 11.19 -13.58 11.16
CA ILE A 397 9.91 -12.95 10.79
C ILE A 397 10.02 -11.44 10.69
N VAL A 398 9.05 -10.85 10.01
CA VAL A 398 8.94 -9.40 9.88
C VAL A 398 7.60 -8.98 10.49
N LEU A 399 7.66 -8.28 11.60
CA LEU A 399 6.51 -7.86 12.38
C LEU A 399 6.27 -6.36 12.19
N TYR A 400 5.08 -6.00 11.71
CA TYR A 400 4.68 -4.61 11.42
C TYR A 400 3.43 -4.24 12.23
N GLY A 401 3.53 -3.22 13.08
CA GLY A 401 2.39 -2.59 13.79
C GLY A 401 2.06 -1.24 13.14
N GLY A 402 0.83 -0.74 13.22
CA GLY A 402 0.45 0.51 12.55
C GLY A 402 -0.69 0.42 11.54
N PHE A 403 -1.57 -0.58 11.64
CA PHE A 403 -2.66 -0.80 10.69
C PHE A 403 -4.03 -0.51 11.31
N ASN A 404 -4.98 0.00 10.53
CA ASN A 404 -6.38 0.19 10.90
C ASN A 404 -7.27 -0.96 10.35
N ALA A 405 -6.69 -2.16 10.20
CA ALA A 405 -7.35 -3.38 9.74
C ALA A 405 -8.14 -3.28 8.41
N THR A 406 -7.73 -2.38 7.49
CA THR A 406 -8.40 -2.16 6.20
C THR A 406 -7.45 -2.11 5.00
N GLU A 407 -6.16 -2.10 5.27
CA GLU A 407 -5.09 -1.92 4.29
C GLU A 407 -4.94 -3.16 3.40
N SER A 408 -4.68 -2.91 2.11
CA SER A 408 -4.35 -3.94 1.12
C SER A 408 -2.88 -3.91 0.71
N SER A 409 -2.10 -2.96 1.23
CA SER A 409 -0.67 -2.79 0.94
C SER A 409 0.09 -2.19 2.13
N LEU A 410 1.38 -2.54 2.27
CA LEU A 410 2.23 -2.06 3.36
C LEU A 410 2.38 -0.53 3.38
N SER A 411 2.32 0.14 2.23
CA SER A 411 2.45 1.60 2.12
C SER A 411 1.26 2.39 2.67
N GLN A 412 0.14 1.73 2.97
CA GLN A 412 -1.02 2.38 3.60
C GLN A 412 -0.92 2.42 5.13
N ARG A 413 0.06 1.72 5.71
CA ARG A 413 0.34 1.66 7.14
C ARG A 413 0.68 3.05 7.68
N ASP A 414 0.11 3.40 8.83
CA ASP A 414 0.38 4.64 9.55
C ASP A 414 0.64 4.32 11.04
N PRO A 415 1.91 4.04 11.41
CA PRO A 415 2.27 3.68 12.77
C PRO A 415 2.22 4.84 13.76
N LYS A 416 2.03 6.09 13.31
CA LYS A 416 1.85 7.25 14.19
C LYS A 416 0.39 7.42 14.61
N THR A 417 -0.54 7.04 13.75
CA THR A 417 -1.99 7.12 14.02
C THR A 417 -2.53 5.82 14.61
N ASN A 418 -2.24 4.69 13.99
CA ASN A 418 -2.80 3.38 14.35
C ASN A 418 -1.87 2.67 15.35
N ILE A 419 -1.85 3.14 16.60
CA ILE A 419 -0.85 2.68 17.58
C ILE A 419 -1.02 1.21 17.94
N THR A 420 0.02 0.41 17.72
CA THR A 420 0.07 -1.00 18.14
C THR A 420 0.98 -1.16 19.36
N ILE A 421 0.43 -1.69 20.46
CA ILE A 421 1.11 -1.79 21.76
C ILE A 421 1.35 -3.26 22.09
N LEU A 422 2.61 -3.63 22.32
CA LEU A 422 2.99 -4.88 22.98
C LEU A 422 3.17 -4.58 24.47
N SER A 423 2.25 -5.07 25.30
CA SER A 423 2.24 -4.76 26.73
C SER A 423 2.56 -5.97 27.59
N GLY A 424 3.49 -5.79 28.53
CA GLY A 424 3.77 -6.74 29.61
C GLY A 424 2.90 -6.57 30.84
N ASP A 425 2.05 -5.53 30.92
CA ASP A 425 1.08 -5.33 32.01
C ASP A 425 -0.08 -6.33 31.85
N LEU A 426 0.01 -7.46 32.56
CA LEU A 426 -0.87 -8.61 32.35
C LEU A 426 -2.27 -8.40 32.96
N ASN A 427 -2.38 -7.55 33.98
CA ASN A 427 -3.64 -7.22 34.64
C ASN A 427 -4.20 -5.84 34.28
N SER A 428 -3.47 -5.04 33.50
CA SER A 428 -3.84 -3.67 33.11
C SER A 428 -4.06 -2.75 34.32
N ASP A 429 -3.22 -2.87 35.35
CA ASP A 429 -3.36 -2.14 36.62
C ASP A 429 -2.17 -1.24 36.98
N ASP A 430 -1.19 -1.08 36.08
CA ASP A 430 -0.01 -0.24 36.28
C ASP A 430 -0.35 1.22 36.63
N ASN A 431 0.21 1.72 37.74
CA ASN A 431 0.14 3.13 38.11
C ASN A 431 1.33 3.95 37.54
N ALA A 432 1.37 5.26 37.82
CA ALA A 432 2.39 6.16 37.29
C ALA A 432 3.80 5.97 37.90
N THR A 433 3.94 5.19 38.98
CA THR A 433 5.21 4.98 39.69
C THR A 433 6.07 3.97 38.94
N LEU A 434 7.24 4.40 38.48
CA LEU A 434 8.17 3.57 37.71
C LEU A 434 9.27 3.00 38.58
N LEU A 435 8.95 1.96 39.35
CA LEU A 435 9.91 1.16 40.11
C LEU A 435 9.71 -0.33 39.80
N ASP A 436 10.79 -1.10 39.77
CA ASP A 436 10.73 -2.56 39.58
C ASP A 436 10.04 -3.28 40.75
N THR A 437 10.03 -2.68 41.93
CA THR A 437 9.33 -3.16 43.14
C THR A 437 7.92 -2.59 43.33
N GLU A 438 7.43 -1.77 42.41
CA GLU A 438 6.09 -1.16 42.55
C GLU A 438 5.00 -2.22 42.47
N THR A 439 4.01 -2.14 43.37
CA THR A 439 3.06 -3.22 43.63
C THR A 439 2.18 -3.60 42.46
N THR A 440 1.75 -2.62 41.66
CA THR A 440 0.90 -2.84 40.48
C THR A 440 1.67 -3.39 39.28
N ARG A 441 2.99 -3.58 39.38
CA ARG A 441 3.82 -4.14 38.29
C ARG A 441 4.31 -5.55 38.57
N GLN A 442 3.88 -6.14 39.69
CA GLN A 442 4.41 -7.42 40.18
C GLN A 442 3.80 -8.64 39.48
N ASP A 443 2.74 -8.44 38.70
CA ASP A 443 2.17 -9.40 37.77
C ASP A 443 2.75 -9.25 36.35
N ASN A 444 3.37 -8.12 36.03
CA ASN A 444 3.87 -7.85 34.69
C ASN A 444 4.87 -8.91 34.22
N ALA A 445 4.84 -9.18 32.91
CA ALA A 445 5.78 -10.05 32.22
C ALA A 445 7.23 -9.63 32.50
N TYR A 446 8.13 -10.60 32.71
CA TYR A 446 9.56 -10.33 32.85
C TYR A 446 10.16 -9.77 31.57
N HIS A 447 9.71 -10.26 30.41
CA HIS A 447 10.19 -9.87 29.09
C HIS A 447 9.01 -9.72 28.14
N VAL A 448 8.73 -8.50 27.66
CA VAL A 448 7.63 -8.28 26.71
C VAL A 448 7.91 -9.03 25.40
N VAL A 449 9.11 -8.85 24.85
CA VAL A 449 9.58 -9.51 23.62
C VAL A 449 10.83 -10.33 23.91
N SER A 450 10.82 -11.60 23.50
CA SER A 450 11.99 -12.48 23.60
C SER A 450 12.43 -12.94 22.22
N ILE A 451 13.69 -12.73 21.89
CA ILE A 451 14.31 -13.25 20.67
C ILE A 451 15.26 -14.36 21.11
N ARG A 452 15.04 -15.59 20.65
CA ARG A 452 15.78 -16.75 21.18
C ARG A 452 16.30 -17.64 20.05
N GLY A 453 17.44 -18.27 20.31
CA GLY A 453 18.08 -19.21 19.37
C GLY A 453 18.84 -18.50 18.24
N ASN A 454 18.73 -19.04 17.03
CA ASN A 454 19.52 -18.65 15.85
C ASN A 454 18.70 -17.84 14.82
N THR A 455 17.94 -16.85 15.29
CA THR A 455 17.15 -15.92 14.46
C THR A 455 18.07 -14.90 13.80
N GLN A 456 18.11 -14.82 12.47
CA GLN A 456 19.06 -14.00 11.71
C GLN A 456 18.43 -12.81 10.97
N ASN A 457 17.11 -12.72 10.84
CA ASN A 457 16.50 -11.62 10.07
C ASN A 457 15.20 -11.12 10.69
N ALA A 458 15.14 -11.08 12.03
CA ALA A 458 13.95 -10.55 12.70
C ALA A 458 13.85 -9.04 12.52
N VAL A 459 12.67 -8.56 12.13
CA VAL A 459 12.35 -7.13 12.09
C VAL A 459 11.11 -6.89 12.94
N VAL A 460 11.18 -5.91 13.84
CA VAL A 460 10.05 -5.43 14.65
C VAL A 460 9.90 -3.95 14.37
N ASP A 461 8.82 -3.56 13.70
CA ASP A 461 8.66 -2.20 13.19
C ASP A 461 7.32 -1.60 13.64
N GLY A 462 7.38 -0.40 14.24
CA GLY A 462 6.23 0.44 14.59
C GLY A 462 5.41 -0.06 15.77
N PHE A 463 6.08 -0.51 16.83
CA PHE A 463 5.43 -0.94 18.07
C PHE A 463 5.80 -0.05 19.25
N THR A 464 4.84 0.21 20.12
CA THR A 464 5.12 0.58 21.50
C THR A 464 5.33 -0.69 22.32
N ILE A 465 6.49 -0.86 22.95
CA ILE A 465 6.84 -1.99 23.82
C ILE A 465 6.90 -1.47 25.26
N THR A 466 5.95 -1.90 26.08
CA THR A 466 5.72 -1.33 27.42
C THR A 466 5.38 -2.38 28.46
N GLY A 467 5.43 -2.00 29.74
CA GLY A 467 4.92 -2.83 30.82
C GLY A 467 5.86 -3.98 31.24
N GLY A 468 7.03 -4.18 30.64
CA GLY A 468 7.97 -5.20 31.10
C GLY A 468 8.49 -4.91 32.52
N ASN A 469 8.63 -5.94 33.36
CA ASN A 469 9.21 -5.83 34.70
C ASN A 469 10.22 -6.95 34.98
N ALA A 470 11.46 -6.77 34.55
CA ALA A 470 12.54 -7.74 34.73
C ALA A 470 13.13 -7.70 36.16
N ASN A 471 12.36 -8.22 37.13
CA ASN A 471 12.73 -8.31 38.54
C ASN A 471 12.70 -9.75 39.08
N GLY A 472 12.82 -10.73 38.18
CA GLY A 472 12.67 -12.16 38.46
C GLY A 472 13.93 -12.85 38.98
N GLY A 473 13.97 -14.16 38.74
CA GLY A 473 15.11 -15.01 39.12
C GLY A 473 16.24 -15.02 38.08
N THR A 474 17.23 -15.88 38.33
CA THR A 474 18.29 -16.18 37.35
C THR A 474 18.67 -17.64 37.50
N ASP A 475 18.69 -18.37 36.39
CA ASP A 475 19.34 -19.68 36.29
C ASP A 475 20.39 -19.63 35.19
N SER A 476 21.65 -19.47 35.60
CA SER A 476 22.82 -19.52 34.73
C SER A 476 23.68 -20.77 35.01
N SER A 477 23.07 -21.83 35.56
CA SER A 477 23.78 -23.04 35.95
C SER A 477 24.16 -23.86 34.72
N CYS A 478 25.44 -24.24 34.61
CA CYS A 478 25.91 -25.16 33.57
C CYS A 478 25.31 -26.59 33.69
N ALA A 479 24.57 -26.87 34.78
CA ALA A 479 23.81 -28.12 34.94
C ALA A 479 22.41 -28.04 34.31
N THR A 480 21.88 -26.84 34.08
CA THR A 480 20.61 -26.61 33.40
C THR A 480 20.87 -26.58 31.88
N PRO A 481 20.06 -27.27 31.04
CA PRO A 481 20.18 -27.17 29.59
C PRO A 481 20.17 -25.71 29.14
N ALA A 482 21.05 -25.32 28.21
CA ALA A 482 21.23 -23.93 27.81
C ALA A 482 19.92 -23.24 27.36
N ALA A 483 19.04 -23.97 26.66
CA ALA A 483 17.72 -23.47 26.24
C ALA A 483 16.75 -23.19 27.41
N ASN A 484 17.03 -23.70 28.61
CA ASN A 484 16.21 -23.51 29.80
C ASN A 484 16.84 -22.55 30.82
N GLN A 485 18.05 -22.05 30.56
CA GLN A 485 18.69 -21.02 31.38
C GLN A 485 18.07 -19.65 31.07
N TYR A 486 17.99 -18.79 32.08
CA TYR A 486 17.32 -17.50 31.99
C TYR A 486 17.92 -16.46 32.95
N TYR A 487 17.70 -15.18 32.66
CA TYR A 487 18.22 -14.05 33.43
C TYR A 487 17.14 -12.96 33.55
N ASP A 488 16.06 -13.28 34.26
CA ASP A 488 14.81 -12.49 34.36
C ASP A 488 14.95 -11.18 35.16
N THR A 489 16.17 -10.77 35.50
CA THR A 489 16.47 -9.45 36.07
C THR A 489 16.89 -8.42 35.00
N ARG A 490 16.96 -8.83 33.72
CA ARG A 490 17.44 -8.00 32.61
C ARG A 490 16.56 -8.14 31.36
N GLY A 491 16.37 -7.05 30.63
CA GLY A 491 15.66 -7.04 29.35
C GLY A 491 14.14 -7.03 29.52
N GLY A 492 13.61 -6.09 30.31
CA GLY A 492 12.16 -5.94 30.53
C GLY A 492 11.36 -5.81 29.24
N ALA A 493 11.81 -4.95 28.32
CA ALA A 493 11.20 -4.80 27.01
C ALA A 493 11.63 -5.92 26.04
N VAL A 494 12.94 -6.11 25.89
CA VAL A 494 13.55 -6.98 24.89
C VAL A 494 14.64 -7.84 25.54
N TYR A 495 14.48 -9.15 25.41
CA TYR A 495 15.43 -10.15 25.90
C TYR A 495 15.96 -11.00 24.75
N ALA A 496 17.26 -10.90 24.47
CA ALA A 496 17.93 -11.69 23.44
C ALA A 496 18.70 -12.86 24.06
N ASN A 497 18.40 -14.09 23.63
CA ASN A 497 18.99 -15.29 24.22
C ASN A 497 19.36 -16.33 23.16
N PRO A 498 20.54 -16.19 22.52
CA PRO A 498 21.16 -17.29 21.79
C PRO A 498 21.59 -18.38 22.77
N TYR A 499 21.25 -19.63 22.48
CA TYR A 499 21.38 -20.74 23.43
C TYR A 499 22.10 -21.98 22.85
N THR A 500 22.50 -21.96 21.59
CA THR A 500 23.36 -22.97 20.97
C THR A 500 24.72 -22.42 20.54
N VAL A 501 25.72 -23.30 20.49
CA VAL A 501 27.08 -22.93 20.05
C VAL A 501 27.04 -22.50 18.59
N ALA A 502 27.73 -21.40 18.29
CA ALA A 502 27.77 -20.79 16.95
C ALA A 502 26.47 -20.11 16.47
N ASP A 503 25.51 -19.86 17.38
CA ASP A 503 24.34 -19.05 17.05
C ASP A 503 24.73 -17.64 16.62
N SER A 504 24.02 -17.14 15.61
CA SER A 504 24.02 -15.75 15.18
C SER A 504 22.59 -15.22 15.32
N LEU A 505 22.32 -14.52 16.42
CA LEU A 505 21.04 -13.87 16.66
C LEU A 505 21.11 -12.43 16.15
N THR A 506 20.33 -12.08 15.13
CA THR A 506 20.26 -10.72 14.60
C THR A 506 18.82 -10.23 14.45
N ALA A 507 18.56 -9.02 14.92
CA ALA A 507 17.24 -8.40 14.91
C ALA A 507 17.33 -6.87 14.76
N VAL A 508 16.34 -6.28 14.10
CA VAL A 508 16.23 -4.82 13.93
C VAL A 508 14.89 -4.34 14.46
N PHE A 509 14.94 -3.42 15.42
CA PHE A 509 13.78 -2.68 15.90
C PHE A 509 13.72 -1.33 15.18
N LYS A 510 12.63 -1.05 14.48
CA LYS A 510 12.45 0.17 13.68
C LYS A 510 11.23 0.95 14.16
N ASN A 511 11.32 2.26 14.25
CA ASN A 511 10.16 3.11 14.59
C ASN A 511 9.45 2.67 15.89
N CYS A 512 10.18 2.07 16.83
CA CYS A 512 9.61 1.52 18.05
C CYS A 512 9.72 2.52 19.21
N ILE A 513 8.71 2.51 20.08
CA ILE A 513 8.73 3.24 21.35
C ILE A 513 8.91 2.22 22.48
N LEU A 514 10.04 2.25 23.16
CA LEU A 514 10.32 1.41 24.32
C LEU A 514 10.13 2.26 25.58
N GLU A 515 9.02 2.05 26.28
CA GLU A 515 8.61 2.92 27.38
C GLU A 515 8.10 2.19 28.62
N LYS A 516 8.25 2.82 29.79
CA LYS A 516 7.69 2.32 31.06
C LYS A 516 8.06 0.86 31.36
N ASN A 517 9.24 0.43 30.90
CA ASN A 517 9.79 -0.86 31.27
C ASN A 517 10.64 -0.68 32.53
N THR A 518 10.59 -1.67 33.41
CA THR A 518 11.32 -1.69 34.67
C THR A 518 12.21 -2.93 34.76
N GLY A 519 13.31 -2.85 35.49
CA GLY A 519 14.13 -4.02 35.77
C GLY A 519 15.07 -3.81 36.94
N THR A 520 15.32 -4.87 37.71
CA THR A 520 16.29 -4.82 38.81
C THR A 520 17.69 -4.57 38.26
N SER A 521 18.08 -5.23 37.16
CA SER A 521 19.33 -4.92 36.46
C SER A 521 19.11 -4.05 35.23
N VAL A 522 18.34 -4.51 34.24
CA VAL A 522 18.23 -3.82 32.93
C VAL A 522 16.77 -3.78 32.48
N ALA A 523 16.23 -2.59 32.27
CA ALA A 523 14.81 -2.39 31.96
C ALA A 523 14.42 -2.66 30.51
N VAL A 524 15.26 -2.31 29.54
CA VAL A 524 14.86 -2.32 28.13
C VAL A 524 15.49 -3.49 27.39
N TYR A 525 16.79 -3.45 27.12
CA TYR A 525 17.44 -4.46 26.27
C TYR A 525 18.63 -5.11 26.96
N SER A 526 18.67 -6.44 26.94
CA SER A 526 19.86 -7.20 27.30
C SER A 526 19.96 -8.47 26.47
N SER A 527 21.20 -8.86 26.15
CA SER A 527 21.53 -10.19 25.65
C SER A 527 22.08 -11.09 26.75
N PHE A 528 21.65 -12.34 26.83
CA PHE A 528 22.21 -13.35 27.73
C PHE A 528 22.66 -14.59 26.96
N SER A 529 23.92 -14.97 27.12
CA SER A 529 24.46 -16.25 26.65
C SER A 529 24.55 -17.25 27.81
N PRO A 530 23.84 -18.40 27.73
CA PRO A 530 23.86 -19.43 28.77
C PRO A 530 25.25 -20.00 29.04
N CYS A 531 25.46 -20.57 30.23
CA CYS A 531 26.67 -21.32 30.50
C CYS A 531 26.82 -22.50 29.52
N GLY A 532 28.02 -22.68 28.97
CA GLY A 532 28.35 -23.73 28.00
C GLY A 532 28.16 -23.33 26.54
N VAL A 533 27.66 -22.12 26.29
CA VAL A 533 27.49 -21.56 24.94
C VAL A 533 28.72 -20.71 24.57
N SER A 534 29.20 -20.83 23.33
CA SER A 534 30.38 -20.12 22.83
C SER A 534 30.28 -19.86 21.32
N ASN A 535 31.13 -18.96 20.80
CA ASN A 535 31.16 -18.54 19.39
C ASN A 535 29.85 -17.90 18.91
N VAL A 536 29.18 -17.19 19.80
CA VAL A 536 27.87 -16.58 19.53
C VAL A 536 28.02 -15.14 19.13
N THR A 537 27.22 -14.70 18.17
CA THR A 537 27.03 -13.28 17.85
C THR A 537 25.59 -12.89 18.13
N THR A 538 25.39 -11.80 18.85
CA THR A 538 24.09 -11.15 19.01
C THR A 538 24.19 -9.76 18.39
N ASN A 539 23.43 -9.47 17.34
CA ASN A 539 23.35 -8.15 16.71
C ASN A 539 21.94 -7.60 16.84
N VAL A 540 21.72 -6.62 17.72
CA VAL A 540 20.39 -5.99 17.86
C VAL A 540 20.52 -4.51 17.56
N ASP A 541 19.86 -4.11 16.49
CA ASP A 541 19.84 -2.76 15.96
C ASP A 541 18.55 -2.03 16.36
N PHE A 542 18.67 -0.74 16.66
CA PHE A 542 17.57 0.17 16.96
C PHE A 542 17.64 1.36 16.01
N GLU A 543 16.68 1.45 15.09
CA GLU A 543 16.60 2.47 14.05
C GLU A 543 15.36 3.34 14.26
N THR A 544 15.55 4.65 14.43
CA THR A 544 14.44 5.60 14.60
C THR A 544 13.55 5.24 15.81
N CYS A 545 14.17 4.80 16.91
CA CYS A 545 13.47 4.35 18.12
C CYS A 545 13.47 5.42 19.22
N VAL A 546 12.45 5.37 20.07
CA VAL A 546 12.32 6.24 21.26
C VAL A 546 12.39 5.40 22.52
N PHE A 547 13.32 5.73 23.40
CA PHE A 547 13.49 5.10 24.71
C PHE A 547 13.11 6.11 25.78
N ARG A 548 11.98 5.91 26.45
CA ARG A 548 11.49 6.89 27.41
C ARG A 548 10.90 6.32 28.69
N ASN A 549 11.11 7.03 29.80
CA ASN A 549 10.48 6.67 31.08
C ASN A 549 10.76 5.21 31.48
N ASN A 550 11.96 4.69 31.23
CA ASN A 550 12.34 3.35 31.67
C ASN A 550 13.18 3.44 32.96
N TYR A 551 13.02 2.46 33.86
CA TYR A 551 13.69 2.47 35.16
C TYR A 551 14.49 1.19 35.39
N SER A 552 15.80 1.33 35.61
CA SER A 552 16.66 0.24 36.07
C SER A 552 17.21 0.54 37.47
N GLN A 553 17.26 -0.46 38.34
CA GLN A 553 17.88 -0.26 39.66
C GLN A 553 19.41 -0.28 39.56
N ASP A 554 19.99 -1.32 38.95
CA ASP A 554 21.43 -1.61 39.07
C ASP A 554 22.31 -1.28 37.86
N LEU A 555 21.82 -1.49 36.64
CA LEU A 555 22.57 -1.23 35.39
C LEU A 555 21.79 -0.22 34.52
N PRO A 556 22.35 0.22 33.38
CA PRO A 556 21.63 1.11 32.45
C PRO A 556 20.47 0.40 31.77
N VAL A 557 19.53 1.18 31.22
CA VAL A 557 18.32 0.60 30.61
C VAL A 557 18.60 -0.27 29.38
N VAL A 558 19.75 -0.10 28.70
CA VAL A 558 20.22 -0.89 27.56
C VAL A 558 21.64 -1.43 27.84
N LEU A 559 21.83 -2.74 27.67
CA LEU A 559 23.08 -3.45 27.94
C LEU A 559 23.55 -4.26 26.72
N TYR A 560 24.73 -3.91 26.20
CA TYR A 560 25.51 -4.75 25.28
C TYR A 560 26.73 -5.30 26.02
N SER A 561 26.74 -6.61 26.23
CA SER A 561 27.82 -7.28 26.96
C SER A 561 28.41 -8.46 26.19
N GLY A 562 29.73 -8.51 26.09
CA GLY A 562 30.46 -9.55 25.35
C GLY A 562 31.54 -10.25 26.19
N SER A 563 32.05 -11.36 25.67
CA SER A 563 33.18 -12.07 26.26
C SER A 563 34.03 -12.75 25.21
N GLN A 564 35.26 -12.29 25.03
CA GLN A 564 36.19 -12.93 24.09
C GLN A 564 36.66 -14.31 24.55
N LEU A 565 36.72 -14.56 25.86
CA LEU A 565 37.14 -15.86 26.40
C LEU A 565 36.29 -17.01 25.85
N TYR A 566 35.03 -16.72 25.54
CA TYR A 566 34.05 -17.66 24.99
C TYR A 566 33.59 -17.28 23.57
N SER A 567 34.26 -16.32 22.92
CA SER A 567 33.86 -15.79 21.60
C SER A 567 32.39 -15.35 21.55
N ILE A 568 31.93 -14.64 22.58
CA ILE A 568 30.60 -14.04 22.66
C ILE A 568 30.72 -12.59 22.21
N TYR A 569 30.12 -12.28 21.06
CA TYR A 569 30.12 -10.95 20.45
C TYR A 569 28.75 -10.31 20.60
N SER A 570 28.72 -9.09 21.11
CA SER A 570 27.50 -8.27 21.19
C SER A 570 27.67 -7.06 20.27
N LYS A 571 26.81 -6.97 19.28
CA LYS A 571 26.83 -5.97 18.22
C LYS A 571 25.51 -5.21 18.18
N GLY A 572 25.53 -4.00 17.64
CA GLY A 572 24.33 -3.25 17.36
C GLY A 572 24.58 -1.87 16.81
N THR A 573 23.53 -1.24 16.33
CA THR A 573 23.49 0.17 15.95
C THR A 573 22.33 0.83 16.66
N VAL A 574 22.58 2.05 17.14
CA VAL A 574 21.54 2.94 17.67
C VAL A 574 21.56 4.17 16.77
N VAL A 575 20.65 4.20 15.80
CA VAL A 575 20.62 5.25 14.79
C VAL A 575 19.33 6.05 14.88
N ASN A 576 19.43 7.36 14.70
CA ASN A 576 18.27 8.26 14.65
C ASN A 576 17.33 8.15 15.86
N SER A 577 17.87 7.78 17.03
CA SER A 577 17.07 7.39 18.18
C SER A 577 17.12 8.44 19.28
N LEU A 578 16.06 8.51 20.09
CA LEU A 578 15.91 9.47 21.19
C LEU A 578 15.79 8.76 22.53
N PHE A 579 16.65 9.12 23.49
CA PHE A 579 16.63 8.63 24.86
C PHE A 579 16.31 9.78 25.82
N TYR A 580 15.19 9.72 26.52
CA TYR A 580 14.83 10.72 27.53
C TYR A 580 14.06 10.18 28.72
N ASN A 581 14.20 10.83 29.87
CA ASN A 581 13.54 10.44 31.13
C ASN A 581 13.82 8.99 31.56
N ASN A 582 14.92 8.38 31.08
CA ASN A 582 15.34 7.07 31.56
C ASN A 582 16.13 7.23 32.86
N THR A 583 15.88 6.35 33.81
CA THR A 583 16.51 6.39 35.13
C THR A 583 17.28 5.11 35.41
N SER A 584 18.53 5.24 35.87
CA SER A 584 19.27 4.18 36.53
C SER A 584 19.77 4.66 37.89
N LEU A 585 19.42 3.94 38.96
CA LEU A 585 19.75 4.40 40.32
C LEU A 585 21.24 4.22 40.66
N ASN A 586 21.86 3.13 40.21
CA ASN A 586 23.22 2.74 40.60
C ASN A 586 24.25 2.79 39.46
N ASN A 587 23.86 3.19 38.24
CA ASN A 587 24.76 3.23 37.08
C ASN A 587 24.45 4.39 36.10
N ALA A 588 25.01 4.32 34.88
CA ALA A 588 24.59 5.13 33.76
C ALA A 588 23.09 4.94 33.49
N SER A 589 22.41 5.98 33.03
CA SER A 589 20.97 5.89 32.74
C SER A 589 20.66 5.05 31.50
N CYS A 590 21.40 5.21 30.41
CA CYS A 590 20.97 4.69 29.10
C CYS A 590 21.74 3.45 28.64
N LEU A 591 23.04 3.55 28.35
CA LEU A 591 23.79 2.49 27.68
C LEU A 591 24.96 1.98 28.53
N TYR A 592 25.09 0.66 28.62
CA TYR A 592 26.31 -0.01 29.01
C TYR A 592 26.88 -0.81 27.83
N LEU A 593 28.12 -0.52 27.47
CA LEU A 593 28.85 -1.21 26.42
C LEU A 593 30.10 -1.82 27.05
N GLY A 594 30.16 -3.15 27.24
CA GLY A 594 31.39 -3.70 27.82
C GLY A 594 31.69 -5.19 27.71
N ALA A 595 32.98 -5.49 27.76
CA ALA A 595 33.54 -6.84 27.71
C ALA A 595 34.26 -7.21 29.03
N SER A 596 34.28 -8.49 29.38
CA SER A 596 34.90 -8.99 30.63
C SER A 596 36.44 -9.10 30.57
N SER A 597 37.06 -9.01 31.76
CA SER A 597 38.41 -8.50 32.08
C SER A 597 39.66 -9.32 31.70
N SER A 598 39.58 -10.29 30.77
CA SER A 598 40.77 -11.07 30.33
C SER A 598 40.93 -11.21 28.81
N GLY A 599 40.17 -10.46 28.01
CA GLY A 599 40.27 -10.43 26.55
C GLY A 599 40.25 -9.01 25.99
N ASN A 600 40.73 -8.85 24.76
CA ASN A 600 40.85 -7.59 24.02
C ASN A 600 39.48 -6.91 23.79
N ALA A 601 39.50 -5.61 23.49
CA ALA A 601 38.36 -4.70 23.50
C ALA A 601 37.45 -4.74 22.24
N THR A 602 37.32 -5.91 21.57
CA THR A 602 36.56 -6.07 20.31
C THR A 602 35.36 -7.02 20.42
N GLY A 603 35.01 -7.45 21.64
CA GLY A 603 33.84 -8.31 21.89
C GLY A 603 32.51 -7.54 21.91
N VAL A 604 32.56 -6.20 21.98
CA VAL A 604 31.42 -5.30 21.88
C VAL A 604 31.69 -4.30 20.76
N GLU A 605 30.74 -4.17 19.84
CA GLU A 605 30.79 -3.29 18.67
C GLU A 605 29.42 -2.62 18.52
N VAL A 606 29.31 -1.37 18.98
CA VAL A 606 28.05 -0.64 18.91
C VAL A 606 28.29 0.74 18.32
N ASP A 607 27.54 1.12 17.29
CA ASP A 607 27.60 2.46 16.72
C ASP A 607 26.38 3.28 17.13
N VAL A 608 26.62 4.46 17.71
CA VAL A 608 25.58 5.43 18.05
C VAL A 608 25.67 6.57 17.05
N ILE A 609 24.66 6.71 16.20
CA ILE A 609 24.67 7.63 15.07
C ILE A 609 23.43 8.50 15.14
N ASN A 610 23.60 9.81 14.98
CA ASN A 610 22.45 10.70 14.77
C ASN A 610 21.39 10.60 15.88
N SER A 611 21.82 10.36 17.12
CA SER A 611 20.93 10.05 18.24
C SER A 611 21.05 11.10 19.35
N THR A 612 19.96 11.30 20.08
CA THR A 612 19.86 12.30 21.15
C THR A 612 19.64 11.63 22.51
N PHE A 613 20.45 11.99 23.50
CA PHE A 613 20.32 11.57 24.89
C PHE A 613 20.18 12.81 25.78
N THR A 614 19.01 12.99 26.39
CA THR A 614 18.67 14.21 27.14
C THR A 614 17.72 13.90 28.29
N ASN A 615 17.79 14.66 29.38
CA ASN A 615 16.94 14.50 30.56
C ASN A 615 16.92 13.07 31.15
N ASN A 616 18.03 12.34 31.05
CA ASN A 616 18.18 11.03 31.68
C ASN A 616 18.89 11.15 33.04
N ILE A 617 18.52 10.29 33.98
CA ILE A 617 18.96 10.33 35.38
C ILE A 617 19.81 9.09 35.66
N GLY A 618 21.13 9.27 35.75
CA GLY A 618 22.07 8.23 36.12
C GLY A 618 23.10 8.76 37.11
N VAL A 619 23.80 7.88 37.81
CA VAL A 619 24.78 8.26 38.84
C VAL A 619 25.81 9.25 38.29
N ASN A 620 25.95 10.40 38.94
CA ASN A 620 26.75 11.53 38.47
C ASN A 620 26.41 11.95 37.03
N GLY A 621 25.13 12.05 36.68
CA GLY A 621 24.67 12.41 35.34
C GLY A 621 25.18 11.49 34.20
N ASN A 622 25.65 10.28 34.53
CA ASN A 622 26.20 9.37 33.53
C ASN A 622 25.08 8.77 32.67
N VAL A 623 25.33 8.69 31.36
CA VAL A 623 24.34 8.21 30.38
C VAL A 623 24.86 7.01 29.62
N ILE A 624 26.15 7.02 29.29
CA ILE A 624 26.82 5.92 28.59
C ILE A 624 28.05 5.49 29.39
N THR A 625 28.12 4.20 29.69
CA THR A 625 29.32 3.57 30.24
C THR A 625 29.95 2.64 29.20
N MET A 626 31.24 2.82 28.95
CA MET A 626 32.03 2.00 28.02
C MET A 626 33.20 1.34 28.75
N VAL A 627 33.22 0.01 28.76
CA VAL A 627 34.25 -0.80 29.42
C VAL A 627 34.85 -1.80 28.44
N GLN A 628 36.06 -1.55 27.93
CA GLN A 628 36.68 -2.40 26.90
C GLN A 628 35.86 -2.50 25.60
N ALA A 629 35.23 -1.40 25.17
CA ALA A 629 34.40 -1.30 23.96
C ALA A 629 35.12 -0.49 22.86
N SER A 630 36.23 -1.01 22.35
CA SER A 630 37.13 -0.23 21.47
C SER A 630 36.68 -0.16 20.00
N ASN A 631 35.66 -0.92 19.60
CA ASN A 631 35.06 -0.84 18.27
C ASN A 631 33.74 -0.03 18.25
N THR A 632 33.42 0.67 19.33
CA THR A 632 32.22 1.51 19.42
C THR A 632 32.52 2.93 18.91
N THR A 633 31.65 3.47 18.06
CA THR A 633 31.70 4.87 17.63
C THR A 633 30.47 5.65 18.05
N ILE A 634 30.63 6.94 18.32
CA ILE A 634 29.52 7.89 18.53
C ILE A 634 29.71 9.02 17.52
N GLN A 635 28.71 9.22 16.66
CA GLN A 635 28.78 10.14 15.53
C GLN A 635 27.48 10.93 15.37
N ASN A 636 27.58 12.19 14.93
CA ASN A 636 26.41 13.04 14.67
C ASN A 636 25.42 13.11 15.83
N SER A 637 25.84 12.91 17.09
CA SER A 637 24.92 12.66 18.19
C SER A 637 24.94 13.80 19.22
N ILE A 638 23.85 13.94 19.98
CA ILE A 638 23.71 14.93 21.05
C ILE A 638 23.56 14.20 22.38
N ILE A 639 24.46 14.45 23.32
CA ILE A 639 24.39 13.95 24.70
C ILE A 639 24.50 15.17 25.62
N TYR A 640 23.36 15.71 26.05
CA TYR A 640 23.30 16.99 26.73
C TYR A 640 22.12 17.08 27.69
N GLY A 641 22.29 17.73 28.84
CA GLY A 641 21.18 17.98 29.78
C GLY A 641 20.77 16.73 30.56
N ASN A 642 21.72 15.85 30.86
CA ASN A 642 21.48 14.63 31.64
C ASN A 642 22.03 14.84 33.06
N THR A 643 21.24 14.52 34.08
CA THR A 643 21.62 14.87 35.46
C THR A 643 20.93 13.98 36.49
N ASP A 644 21.61 13.71 37.59
CA ASP A 644 21.04 13.25 38.86
C ASP A 644 20.95 14.38 39.91
N GLY A 645 21.13 15.62 39.47
CA GLY A 645 21.33 16.79 40.34
C GLY A 645 22.80 17.05 40.72
N SER A 646 23.75 16.23 40.28
CA SER A 646 25.18 16.47 40.48
C SER A 646 25.78 17.38 39.39
N VAL A 647 26.49 18.43 39.81
CA VAL A 647 27.23 19.37 38.93
C VAL A 647 28.59 18.83 38.44
N THR A 648 29.00 17.64 38.89
CA THR A 648 30.30 17.03 38.53
C THR A 648 30.16 15.85 37.57
N GLY A 649 28.99 15.72 36.93
CA GLY A 649 28.65 14.53 36.18
C GLY A 649 29.47 14.32 34.92
N VAL A 650 29.76 13.07 34.58
CA VAL A 650 30.52 12.69 33.39
C VAL A 650 29.54 11.98 32.46
N PRO A 651 29.04 12.61 31.37
CA PRO A 651 27.99 12.02 30.54
C PRO A 651 28.39 10.67 29.92
N ILE A 652 29.69 10.49 29.63
CA ILE A 652 30.25 9.24 29.13
C ILE A 652 31.41 8.77 30.02
N ALA A 653 31.24 7.64 30.70
CA ALA A 653 32.32 7.02 31.48
C ALA A 653 33.06 5.99 30.61
N ILE A 654 34.38 6.11 30.50
CA ILE A 654 35.23 5.14 29.79
C ILE A 654 36.21 4.50 30.75
N THR A 655 36.22 3.17 30.77
CA THR A 655 37.26 2.37 31.41
C THR A 655 37.90 1.46 30.37
N THR A 656 39.15 1.74 29.98
CA THR A 656 39.95 0.90 29.06
C THR A 656 39.38 0.68 27.64
N SER A 657 38.73 1.70 27.06
CA SER A 657 38.21 1.68 25.67
C SER A 657 38.91 2.71 24.77
N PHE A 658 39.04 2.42 23.47
CA PHE A 658 39.56 3.33 22.42
C PHE A 658 38.46 3.93 21.52
N SER A 659 37.23 4.04 22.05
CA SER A 659 36.06 4.52 21.30
C SER A 659 36.26 5.93 20.74
N VAL A 660 35.70 6.19 19.56
CA VAL A 660 35.85 7.47 18.86
C VAL A 660 34.53 8.23 18.91
N VAL A 661 34.59 9.49 19.31
CA VAL A 661 33.49 10.45 19.18
C VAL A 661 33.83 11.44 18.07
N ASN A 662 32.95 11.57 17.08
CA ASN A 662 33.08 12.54 15.98
C ASN A 662 31.79 13.33 15.81
N ASN A 663 31.91 14.58 15.33
CA ASN A 663 30.76 15.42 14.95
C ASN A 663 29.60 15.30 15.94
N SER A 664 29.84 15.51 17.24
CA SER A 664 28.83 15.29 18.28
C SER A 664 28.86 16.41 19.30
N ILE A 665 27.70 16.75 19.84
CA ILE A 665 27.57 17.63 21.00
C ILE A 665 27.56 16.75 22.24
N ILE A 666 28.55 16.94 23.11
CA ILE A 666 28.62 16.21 24.38
C ILE A 666 28.88 17.23 25.47
N GLU A 667 28.01 17.24 26.48
CA GLU A 667 28.17 18.08 27.65
C GLU A 667 29.57 17.86 28.28
N LEU A 668 30.19 18.95 28.75
CA LEU A 668 31.59 19.01 29.18
C LEU A 668 32.64 18.81 28.07
N GLY A 669 32.25 18.65 26.81
CA GLY A 669 33.16 18.62 25.66
C GLY A 669 34.02 17.37 25.62
N MET A 670 33.51 16.28 26.17
CA MET A 670 34.23 15.04 26.33
C MET A 670 34.57 14.40 24.98
N LEU A 671 35.72 13.74 24.92
CA LEU A 671 36.13 12.87 23.80
C LEU A 671 36.20 13.55 22.43
N GLY A 672 36.32 14.88 22.40
CA GLY A 672 36.35 15.66 21.15
C GLY A 672 34.98 16.16 20.69
N GLY A 673 33.91 15.88 21.44
CA GLY A 673 32.61 16.53 21.25
C GLY A 673 32.64 18.00 21.63
N THR A 674 31.75 18.80 21.05
CA THR A 674 31.59 20.22 21.39
C THR A 674 30.72 20.37 22.63
N ASN A 675 31.13 21.23 23.57
CA ASN A 675 30.31 21.58 24.74
C ASN A 675 29.51 22.85 24.47
N THR A 676 28.47 22.75 23.64
CA THR A 676 27.59 23.90 23.35
C THR A 676 26.16 23.43 23.48
N ASP A 677 25.33 24.26 24.12
CA ASP A 677 23.92 23.98 24.30
C ASP A 677 23.26 23.70 22.93
N PRO A 678 22.63 22.53 22.74
CA PRO A 678 21.97 22.18 21.48
C PRO A 678 20.71 23.01 21.20
N LEU A 679 20.26 23.87 22.12
CA LEU A 679 19.11 24.75 21.97
C LEU A 679 17.83 24.00 21.56
N PHE A 680 17.39 23.07 22.40
CA PHE A 680 16.10 22.39 22.19
C PHE A 680 14.90 23.34 22.34
N VAL A 681 13.81 23.06 21.60
CA VAL A 681 12.56 23.84 21.59
C VAL A 681 12.00 24.01 23.00
N ASP A 682 11.70 22.91 23.68
CA ASP A 682 11.14 22.93 25.03
C ASP A 682 11.42 21.62 25.76
N THR A 683 12.49 21.61 26.57
CA THR A 683 12.88 20.43 27.34
C THR A 683 11.91 20.11 28.48
N LEU A 684 11.11 21.08 28.96
CA LEU A 684 10.18 20.86 30.09
C LEU A 684 8.95 20.08 29.66
N ASN A 685 8.56 20.21 28.39
CA ASN A 685 7.46 19.48 27.75
C ASN A 685 7.96 18.35 26.83
N ASN A 686 9.20 17.87 27.03
CA ASN A 686 9.82 16.79 26.26
C ASN A 686 9.93 17.04 24.73
N ASN A 687 9.93 18.31 24.30
CA ASN A 687 10.16 18.67 22.90
C ASN A 687 11.64 18.96 22.67
N TYR A 688 12.34 17.95 22.15
CA TYR A 688 13.78 17.98 21.88
C TYR A 688 14.13 18.26 20.42
N THR A 689 13.20 18.84 19.64
CA THR A 689 13.52 19.39 18.32
C THR A 689 14.44 20.61 18.45
N LEU A 690 15.19 20.94 17.39
CA LEU A 690 16.19 22.00 17.42
C LEU A 690 15.56 23.39 17.19
N LYS A 691 15.98 24.41 17.97
CA LYS A 691 15.65 25.82 17.71
C LYS A 691 16.54 26.39 16.62
N ILE A 692 16.04 27.45 15.97
CA ILE A 692 16.86 28.30 15.10
C ILE A 692 18.13 28.76 15.83
N GLY A 693 19.27 28.64 15.16
CA GLY A 693 20.58 29.00 15.73
C GLY A 693 21.22 27.92 16.60
N SER A 694 20.60 26.73 16.72
CA SER A 694 21.24 25.58 17.36
C SER A 694 22.58 25.26 16.69
N PRO A 695 23.63 24.94 17.48
CA PRO A 695 24.92 24.49 16.95
C PRO A 695 24.85 23.11 16.30
N ALA A 696 23.74 22.38 16.45
CA ALA A 696 23.53 21.07 15.83
C ALA A 696 23.09 21.13 14.36
N ILE A 697 22.61 22.30 13.91
CA ILE A 697 22.04 22.47 12.58
C ILE A 697 23.15 22.49 11.52
N ASN A 698 23.02 21.65 10.48
CA ASN A 698 23.86 21.52 9.30
C ASN A 698 25.35 21.33 9.62
N THR A 699 25.65 20.57 10.67
CA THR A 699 27.04 20.38 11.17
C THR A 699 27.45 18.91 11.33
N GLY A 700 26.53 17.99 11.08
CA GLY A 700 26.80 16.56 11.04
C GLY A 700 27.56 16.14 9.78
N SER A 701 27.93 14.86 9.74
CA SER A 701 28.61 14.21 8.61
C SER A 701 27.63 13.31 7.86
N ASN A 702 27.30 13.66 6.61
CA ASN A 702 26.45 12.81 5.75
C ASN A 702 27.06 11.42 5.51
N ALA A 703 28.38 11.30 5.56
CA ALA A 703 29.08 10.03 5.35
C ALA A 703 28.87 9.03 6.50
N SER A 704 28.44 9.52 7.67
CA SER A 704 28.19 8.69 8.84
C SER A 704 26.73 8.17 8.90
N LEU A 705 25.83 8.71 8.07
CA LEU A 705 24.42 8.30 8.02
C LEU A 705 24.25 7.01 7.22
N PRO A 706 23.61 5.95 7.77
CA PRO A 706 23.28 4.77 6.99
C PRO A 706 22.29 5.11 5.86
N VAL A 707 22.53 4.57 4.66
CA VAL A 707 21.73 4.88 3.45
C VAL A 707 20.25 4.52 3.55
N THR A 708 19.89 3.66 4.50
CA THR A 708 18.51 3.24 4.79
C THR A 708 17.74 4.24 5.64
N ILE A 709 18.44 5.18 6.31
CA ILE A 709 17.82 6.18 7.18
C ILE A 709 17.63 7.47 6.39
N VAL A 710 16.43 7.63 5.83
CA VAL A 710 16.08 8.77 4.95
C VAL A 710 15.26 9.84 5.65
N GLU A 711 14.64 9.53 6.79
CA GLU A 711 13.79 10.41 7.57
C GLU A 711 14.25 10.51 9.05
N ASP A 712 14.03 11.67 9.67
CA ASP A 712 14.22 11.94 11.09
C ASP A 712 13.06 11.39 11.93
N LEU A 713 13.12 11.58 13.25
CA LEU A 713 12.09 11.04 14.14
C LEU A 713 10.70 11.69 13.94
N ASN A 714 10.63 12.87 13.32
CA ASN A 714 9.37 13.53 12.95
C ASN A 714 8.88 13.10 11.55
N GLY A 715 9.65 12.31 10.80
CA GLY A 715 9.35 11.94 9.41
C GLY A 715 9.85 12.96 8.38
N ASN A 716 10.65 13.94 8.78
CA ASN A 716 11.25 14.91 7.87
C ASN A 716 12.50 14.31 7.22
N SER A 717 12.86 14.72 6.00
CA SER A 717 14.06 14.17 5.35
C SER A 717 15.34 14.42 6.16
N ARG A 718 16.19 13.40 6.36
CA ARG A 718 17.47 13.48 7.11
C ARG A 718 18.53 14.40 6.50
N THR A 719 18.30 15.01 5.36
CA THR A 719 19.28 15.93 4.79
C THR A 719 18.54 17.12 4.23
N VAL A 720 18.36 18.13 5.09
CA VAL A 720 17.87 19.45 4.71
C VAL A 720 19.07 20.32 4.31
N ASP A 721 18.91 21.20 3.33
CA ASP A 721 19.93 22.19 2.93
C ASP A 721 21.37 21.65 2.70
N THR A 722 21.49 20.37 2.32
CA THR A 722 22.70 19.59 1.96
C THR A 722 23.47 18.88 3.07
N THR A 723 23.26 19.19 4.35
CA THR A 723 24.03 18.58 5.45
C THR A 723 23.12 18.09 6.57
N VAL A 724 23.32 16.87 7.05
CA VAL A 724 22.58 16.30 8.18
C VAL A 724 22.83 17.08 9.47
N ASP A 725 21.78 17.25 10.26
CA ASP A 725 21.88 17.81 11.60
C ASP A 725 22.44 16.79 12.60
N MET A 726 23.04 17.26 13.69
CA MET A 726 23.37 16.37 14.81
C MET A 726 22.11 16.04 15.62
N GLY A 727 22.00 14.81 16.09
CA GLY A 727 20.89 14.31 16.89
C GLY A 727 19.76 13.69 16.07
N SER A 728 18.68 13.35 16.76
CA SER A 728 17.52 12.59 16.25
C SER A 728 16.54 13.39 15.38
N PHE A 729 16.73 14.70 15.25
CA PHE A 729 15.82 15.59 14.52
C PHE A 729 16.60 16.43 13.52
N GLU A 730 15.96 16.74 12.40
CA GLU A 730 16.40 17.79 11.48
C GLU A 730 15.65 19.08 11.76
N TYR A 731 16.35 20.19 11.62
CA TYR A 731 15.77 21.52 11.54
C TYR A 731 15.60 21.90 10.08
N ASP A 732 14.37 22.23 9.70
CA ASP A 732 14.10 22.89 8.43
C ASP A 732 13.45 24.24 8.70
N ALA A 733 14.11 25.32 8.27
CA ALA A 733 13.58 26.68 8.39
C ALA A 733 12.28 26.89 7.59
N ASN A 734 12.01 26.03 6.60
CA ASN A 734 10.78 26.03 5.84
C ASN A 734 9.64 25.28 6.55
N LEU A 735 9.94 24.42 7.53
CA LEU A 735 8.95 23.64 8.30
C LEU A 735 8.56 24.38 9.59
N ASN A 736 8.05 25.61 9.47
CA ASN A 736 7.54 26.36 10.61
C ASN A 736 6.30 27.15 10.20
N LEU A 737 5.12 26.58 10.44
CA LEU A 737 3.84 27.27 10.33
C LEU A 737 3.38 27.72 11.70
N ALA A 738 3.03 28.99 11.85
CA ALA A 738 2.42 29.50 13.07
C ALA A 738 0.95 29.88 12.82
N ILE A 739 0.09 29.63 13.80
CA ILE A 739 -1.34 29.96 13.72
C ILE A 739 -1.86 30.47 15.08
N ASN A 740 -2.48 31.64 15.06
CA ASN A 740 -3.19 32.19 16.21
C ASN A 740 -4.67 31.81 16.09
N LEU A 741 -5.07 30.78 16.83
CA LEU A 741 -6.42 30.24 16.78
C LEU A 741 -7.26 30.78 17.93
N LYS A 742 -8.53 31.07 17.64
CA LYS A 742 -9.53 31.44 18.63
C LYS A 742 -10.81 30.63 18.48
N ILE A 743 -11.20 29.91 19.53
CA ILE A 743 -12.41 29.07 19.58
C ILE A 743 -13.09 29.17 20.95
N TYR A 744 -14.40 28.94 21.01
CA TYR A 744 -15.13 28.84 22.27
C TYR A 744 -15.86 27.50 22.34
N LEU A 745 -15.78 26.87 23.51
CA LEU A 745 -16.56 25.70 23.86
C LEU A 745 -17.85 26.16 24.53
N GLN A 746 -19.00 25.79 23.96
CA GLN A 746 -20.29 26.19 24.52
C GLN A 746 -20.45 25.67 25.95
N GLY A 747 -20.04 24.44 26.24
CA GLY A 747 -20.13 23.83 27.57
C GLY A 747 -19.58 24.74 28.67
N ALA A 748 -18.32 25.15 28.51
CA ALA A 748 -17.64 26.06 29.43
C ALA A 748 -18.21 27.50 29.42
N ALA A 749 -18.89 27.92 28.36
CA ALA A 749 -19.54 29.24 28.28
C ALA A 749 -20.94 29.28 28.93
N LEU A 750 -21.57 28.13 29.18
CA LEU A 750 -22.88 28.05 29.83
C LEU A 750 -22.76 28.49 31.29
N ASN A 751 -23.76 29.25 31.76
CA ASN A 751 -23.86 29.74 33.15
C ASN A 751 -22.57 30.44 33.65
N PRO A 752 -22.09 31.49 32.96
CA PRO A 752 -20.79 32.08 33.26
C PRO A 752 -20.72 32.70 34.66
N ASN A 753 -19.50 32.81 35.19
CA ASN A 753 -19.26 33.52 36.44
C ASN A 753 -19.71 34.98 36.34
N THR A 754 -20.36 35.48 37.39
CA THR A 754 -20.83 36.87 37.43
C THR A 754 -19.66 37.85 37.36
N GLY A 755 -19.68 38.75 36.38
CA GLY A 755 -18.60 39.69 36.06
C GLY A 755 -17.55 39.16 35.08
N GLU A 756 -17.67 37.91 34.62
CA GLU A 756 -16.77 37.27 33.66
C GLU A 756 -17.56 36.70 32.46
N GLU A 757 -18.71 37.29 32.11
CA GLU A 757 -19.65 36.76 31.11
C GLU A 757 -19.09 36.71 29.67
N THR A 758 -17.91 37.28 29.45
CA THR A 758 -17.19 37.22 28.17
C THR A 758 -16.15 36.10 28.12
N LEU A 759 -15.89 35.40 29.23
CA LEU A 759 -14.90 34.34 29.34
C LEU A 759 -15.58 32.98 29.50
N MET A 760 -14.95 31.92 29.01
CA MET A 760 -15.30 30.55 29.36
C MET A 760 -14.99 30.30 30.84
N ARG A 761 -15.73 29.40 31.49
CA ARG A 761 -15.39 28.87 32.81
C ARG A 761 -14.21 27.90 32.71
N ASP A 762 -13.47 27.77 33.79
CA ASP A 762 -12.32 26.88 33.96
C ASP A 762 -12.51 25.91 35.14
N ASP A 763 -13.76 25.45 35.34
CA ASP A 763 -14.15 24.61 36.46
C ASP A 763 -13.31 23.32 36.55
N LEU A 764 -13.02 22.68 35.41
CA LEU A 764 -12.14 21.50 35.33
C LEU A 764 -10.73 21.78 35.85
N ARG A 765 -10.16 22.95 35.52
CA ARG A 765 -8.84 23.37 36.02
C ARG A 765 -8.88 23.64 37.51
N VAL A 766 -9.90 24.37 37.99
CA VAL A 766 -10.09 24.68 39.41
C VAL A 766 -10.26 23.39 40.25
N ALA A 767 -10.90 22.37 39.68
CA ALA A 767 -11.06 21.06 40.29
C ALA A 767 -9.82 20.13 40.16
N ASN A 768 -8.76 20.55 39.46
CA ASN A 768 -7.58 19.75 39.11
C ASN A 768 -7.93 18.46 38.34
N LEU A 769 -8.90 18.52 37.43
CA LEU A 769 -9.37 17.38 36.66
C LEU A 769 -8.74 17.27 35.27
N ILE A 770 -8.18 18.36 34.73
CA ILE A 770 -7.54 18.33 33.40
C ILE A 770 -6.27 17.46 33.46
N PRO A 771 -6.15 16.41 32.63
CA PRO A 771 -4.97 15.57 32.62
C PRO A 771 -3.76 16.33 32.04
N THR A 772 -2.55 16.02 32.50
CA THR A 772 -1.31 16.55 31.89
C THR A 772 -0.97 15.89 30.56
N THR A 773 -1.60 14.76 30.23
CA THR A 773 -1.48 14.09 28.94
C THR A 773 -2.74 14.35 28.15
N SER A 774 -2.60 14.79 26.90
CA SER A 774 -3.71 15.00 25.98
C SER A 774 -4.57 13.73 25.86
N PRO A 775 -5.91 13.85 25.82
CA PRO A 775 -6.81 12.73 25.58
C PRO A 775 -6.86 12.28 24.11
N TYR A 776 -6.17 12.98 23.20
CA TYR A 776 -6.11 12.63 21.78
C TYR A 776 -4.94 11.69 21.47
N THR A 777 -4.93 11.14 20.25
CA THR A 777 -4.00 10.08 19.82
C THR A 777 -2.51 10.46 19.93
N ASP A 778 -2.18 11.74 19.81
CA ASP A 778 -0.79 12.22 19.91
C ASP A 778 -0.24 12.18 21.34
N ALA A 779 -1.10 12.01 22.35
CA ALA A 779 -0.77 11.92 23.77
C ALA A 779 0.25 12.98 24.23
N LEU A 780 0.16 14.19 23.68
CA LEU A 780 1.08 15.28 24.05
C LEU A 780 1.00 15.58 25.54
N ILE A 781 2.15 15.78 26.17
CA ILE A 781 2.25 16.04 27.61
C ILE A 781 2.54 17.52 27.84
N CYS A 782 1.80 18.16 28.74
CA CYS A 782 2.10 19.49 29.28
C CYS A 782 2.60 19.41 30.72
N ASN A 783 3.36 20.42 31.13
CA ASN A 783 3.78 20.59 32.51
C ASN A 783 2.57 20.97 33.39
N ALA A 784 2.40 20.34 34.55
CA ALA A 784 1.28 20.64 35.47
C ALA A 784 1.25 22.11 35.94
N SER A 785 2.37 22.84 35.85
CA SER A 785 2.43 24.26 36.21
C SER A 785 1.56 25.16 35.33
N VAL A 786 1.22 24.76 34.10
CA VAL A 786 0.33 25.54 33.21
C VAL A 786 -1.07 25.72 33.80
N PHE A 787 -1.52 24.76 34.62
CA PHE A 787 -2.83 24.81 35.28
C PHE A 787 -2.89 25.75 36.49
N THR A 788 -1.76 26.35 36.89
CA THR A 788 -1.71 27.34 37.98
C THR A 788 -2.06 28.76 37.52
N VAL A 789 -2.09 29.00 36.21
CA VAL A 789 -2.45 30.29 35.60
C VAL A 789 -3.94 30.59 35.85
N THR A 790 -4.28 31.86 36.11
CA THR A 790 -5.65 32.33 36.36
C THR A 790 -5.96 33.57 35.50
N GLY A 791 -7.23 33.97 35.40
CA GLY A 791 -7.67 35.07 34.53
C GLY A 791 -7.87 34.62 33.08
N ASN A 792 -7.65 35.51 32.11
CA ASN A 792 -7.85 35.24 30.68
C ASN A 792 -7.09 34.01 30.17
N ASP A 793 -5.84 33.88 30.61
CA ASP A 793 -4.91 32.85 30.12
C ASP A 793 -5.04 31.52 30.87
N ALA A 794 -6.03 31.38 31.76
CA ALA A 794 -6.26 30.14 32.47
C ALA A 794 -6.73 29.05 31.50
N ILE A 795 -6.22 27.83 31.66
CA ILE A 795 -6.56 26.71 30.78
C ILE A 795 -7.98 26.21 31.07
N VAL A 796 -8.78 26.05 30.03
CA VAL A 796 -10.12 25.47 30.05
C VAL A 796 -10.04 23.96 29.81
N ASP A 797 -9.38 23.53 28.73
CA ASP A 797 -9.26 22.13 28.34
C ASP A 797 -8.25 21.91 27.19
N TRP A 798 -8.08 20.65 26.77
CA TRP A 798 -7.36 20.20 25.57
C TRP A 798 -8.23 20.25 24.31
N VAL A 799 -7.66 20.71 23.19
CA VAL A 799 -8.27 20.64 21.85
C VAL A 799 -7.32 19.97 20.86
N LEU A 800 -7.85 19.38 19.80
CA LEU A 800 -7.05 18.83 18.69
C LEU A 800 -7.18 19.72 17.46
N VAL A 801 -6.05 20.17 16.93
CA VAL A 801 -5.99 21.03 15.75
C VAL A 801 -5.45 20.24 14.56
N GLU A 802 -6.22 20.19 13.48
CA GLU A 802 -5.87 19.51 12.24
C GLU A 802 -5.61 20.52 11.11
N LEU A 803 -4.53 20.32 10.37
CA LEU A 803 -4.29 20.93 9.07
C LEU A 803 -4.65 19.92 7.98
N ARG A 804 -5.64 20.24 7.16
CA ARG A 804 -6.14 19.37 6.09
C ARG A 804 -5.77 19.90 4.71
N ASP A 805 -5.67 18.98 3.76
CA ASP A 805 -5.25 19.24 2.38
C ASP A 805 -6.15 20.26 1.68
N ALA A 806 -5.52 21.21 0.97
CA ALA A 806 -6.20 22.32 0.31
C ALA A 806 -7.18 21.90 -0.79
N THR A 807 -7.03 20.69 -1.35
CA THR A 807 -7.79 20.19 -2.50
C THR A 807 -8.90 19.25 -2.09
N THR A 808 -8.68 18.38 -1.09
CA THR A 808 -9.65 17.35 -0.71
C THR A 808 -10.49 17.69 0.50
N ASN A 809 -10.01 18.53 1.43
CA ASN A 809 -10.60 18.88 2.73
C ASN A 809 -10.92 17.71 3.71
N THR A 810 -10.81 16.46 3.27
CA THR A 810 -10.95 15.24 4.09
C THR A 810 -9.60 14.64 4.49
N THR A 811 -8.54 14.89 3.70
CA THR A 811 -7.20 14.36 4.01
C THR A 811 -6.54 15.21 5.09
N ILE A 812 -6.30 14.62 6.27
CA ILE A 812 -5.53 15.24 7.34
C ILE A 812 -4.04 15.13 6.99
N LEU A 813 -3.35 16.26 6.92
CA LEU A 813 -1.91 16.32 6.66
C LEU A 813 -1.12 16.38 7.97
N HIS A 814 -1.63 17.14 8.94
CA HIS A 814 -1.05 17.27 10.27
C HIS A 814 -2.15 17.36 11.33
N SER A 815 -1.88 16.86 12.52
CA SER A 815 -2.76 16.94 13.69
C SER A 815 -1.90 17.15 14.93
N GLN A 816 -2.33 18.05 15.82
CA GLN A 816 -1.61 18.34 17.06
C GLN A 816 -2.56 18.83 18.15
N SER A 817 -2.40 18.28 19.35
CA SER A 817 -3.07 18.72 20.56
C SER A 817 -2.53 20.08 21.03
N ALA A 818 -3.44 20.88 21.57
CA ALA A 818 -3.18 22.22 22.06
C ALA A 818 -4.03 22.51 23.29
N LEU A 819 -3.67 23.57 24.03
CA LEU A 819 -4.39 24.00 25.22
C LEU A 819 -5.29 25.20 24.88
N LEU A 820 -6.54 25.16 25.36
CA LEU A 820 -7.50 26.25 25.21
C LEU A 820 -7.51 27.15 26.43
N GLN A 821 -7.41 28.46 26.24
CA GLN A 821 -7.50 29.47 27.31
C GLN A 821 -8.93 30.04 27.45
N ARG A 822 -9.23 30.64 28.62
CA ARG A 822 -10.59 31.14 28.95
C ARG A 822 -11.12 32.23 28.03
N ASP A 823 -10.24 32.99 27.39
CA ASP A 823 -10.62 34.01 26.41
C ASP A 823 -10.67 33.48 24.97
N GLY A 824 -10.52 32.16 24.79
CA GLY A 824 -10.67 31.43 23.54
C GLY A 824 -9.38 31.21 22.76
N ASP A 825 -8.24 31.76 23.20
CA ASP A 825 -6.97 31.55 22.52
C ASP A 825 -6.51 30.09 22.66
N VAL A 826 -6.03 29.52 21.55
CA VAL A 826 -5.46 28.17 21.51
C VAL A 826 -3.94 28.27 21.42
N VAL A 827 -3.26 27.70 22.39
CA VAL A 827 -1.82 27.83 22.62
C VAL A 827 -1.12 26.47 22.69
N GLY A 828 0.20 26.47 22.56
CA GLY A 828 1.02 25.27 22.73
C GLY A 828 0.94 24.67 24.13
N THR A 829 1.61 23.54 24.34
CA THR A 829 1.62 22.80 25.63
C THR A 829 2.32 23.53 26.77
N ASP A 830 3.02 24.64 26.48
CA ASP A 830 3.56 25.55 27.48
C ASP A 830 2.52 26.53 28.05
N GLY A 831 1.30 26.52 27.50
CA GLY A 831 0.20 27.38 27.91
C GLY A 831 0.36 28.85 27.50
N THR A 832 1.34 29.21 26.67
CA THR A 832 1.60 30.63 26.30
C THR A 832 2.02 30.85 24.84
N SER A 833 2.76 29.93 24.22
CA SER A 833 3.26 30.10 22.86
C SER A 833 2.15 29.94 21.84
N THR A 834 2.24 30.72 20.75
CA THR A 834 1.42 30.51 19.56
C THR A 834 1.57 29.06 19.06
N LEU A 835 0.47 28.43 18.68
CA LEU A 835 0.50 27.09 18.12
C LEU A 835 1.30 27.06 16.80
N SER A 836 2.21 26.09 16.68
CA SER A 836 3.04 25.92 15.49
C SER A 836 3.07 24.48 14.99
N PHE A 837 3.12 24.30 13.67
CA PHE A 837 3.28 23.00 13.00
C PHE A 837 4.62 22.94 12.28
N ALA A 838 5.30 21.79 12.40
CA ALA A 838 6.51 21.48 11.66
C ALA A 838 6.17 21.05 10.21
N THR A 839 5.65 21.99 9.41
CA THR A 839 5.28 21.76 8.01
C THR A 839 5.53 22.99 7.15
N VAL A 840 5.51 22.80 5.83
CA VAL A 840 5.83 23.85 4.85
C VAL A 840 4.77 24.95 4.80
N ALA A 841 5.18 26.15 4.43
CA ALA A 841 4.24 27.22 4.11
C ALA A 841 3.29 26.81 2.98
N GLY A 842 2.00 27.07 3.14
CA GLY A 842 0.98 26.57 2.23
C GLY A 842 -0.43 27.03 2.57
N ASN A 843 -1.41 26.56 1.79
CA ASN A 843 -2.82 26.78 2.07
C ASN A 843 -3.39 25.52 2.73
N TYR A 844 -4.13 25.67 3.82
CA TYR A 844 -4.68 24.54 4.57
C TYR A 844 -6.11 24.82 5.00
N TYR A 845 -6.94 23.79 5.02
CA TYR A 845 -8.13 23.83 5.85
C TYR A 845 -7.71 23.62 7.30
N VAL A 846 -8.24 24.43 8.22
CA VAL A 846 -7.95 24.31 9.65
C VAL A 846 -9.19 23.76 10.34
N ALA A 847 -9.06 22.59 10.96
CA ALA A 847 -10.14 21.96 11.73
C ALA A 847 -9.78 21.85 13.21
N ILE A 848 -10.80 21.94 14.05
CA ILE A 848 -10.70 21.89 15.51
C ILE A 848 -11.67 20.83 16.00
N LYS A 849 -11.16 19.89 16.79
CA LYS A 849 -11.93 18.87 17.48
C LYS A 849 -11.79 19.03 18.98
N HIS A 850 -12.83 18.62 19.69
CA HIS A 850 -12.88 18.63 21.14
C HIS A 850 -13.54 17.34 21.65
N TYR A 851 -13.32 17.00 22.93
CA TYR A 851 -13.67 15.71 23.53
C TYR A 851 -15.18 15.45 23.64
N ASN A 852 -16.02 16.49 23.74
CA ASN A 852 -17.48 16.37 23.87
C ASN A 852 -18.27 17.42 23.05
N HIS A 853 -17.58 18.12 22.14
CA HIS A 853 -18.20 19.09 21.24
C HIS A 853 -18.04 18.67 19.78
N LEU A 854 -19.03 19.01 18.95
CA LEU A 854 -18.94 18.80 17.51
C LEU A 854 -17.80 19.64 16.91
N GLY A 855 -16.94 18.99 16.13
CA GLY A 855 -15.81 19.60 15.46
C GLY A 855 -16.21 20.64 14.42
N ILE A 856 -15.30 21.59 14.20
CA ILE A 856 -15.48 22.71 13.26
C ILE A 856 -14.27 22.82 12.33
N MET A 857 -14.47 23.32 11.12
CA MET A 857 -13.39 23.55 10.14
C MET A 857 -13.59 24.87 9.42
N SER A 858 -12.52 25.48 8.92
CA SER A 858 -12.62 26.63 8.03
C SER A 858 -13.36 26.28 6.72
N SER A 859 -14.20 27.19 6.25
CA SER A 859 -14.96 27.08 4.98
C SER A 859 -14.08 27.25 3.76
N ASN A 860 -12.97 27.98 3.91
CA ASN A 860 -11.96 28.21 2.89
C ASN A 860 -10.59 27.82 3.45
N VAL A 861 -9.66 27.53 2.54
CA VAL A 861 -8.26 27.35 2.90
C VAL A 861 -7.65 28.65 3.42
N ILE A 862 -6.75 28.52 4.38
CA ILE A 862 -6.05 29.60 5.04
C ILE A 862 -4.58 29.51 4.66
N ALA A 863 -4.02 30.62 4.17
CA ALA A 863 -2.60 30.71 3.87
C ALA A 863 -1.82 30.82 5.19
N LEU A 864 -1.03 29.79 5.49
CA LEU A 864 -0.20 29.72 6.68
C LEU A 864 1.28 29.88 6.27
N SER A 865 2.04 30.52 7.15
CA SER A 865 3.49 30.68 7.03
C SER A 865 4.14 30.73 8.42
N SER A 866 5.45 30.98 8.48
CA SER A 866 6.14 31.24 9.75
C SER A 866 5.68 32.53 10.45
N SER A 867 5.00 33.42 9.73
CA SER A 867 4.24 34.51 10.35
C SER A 867 2.85 34.01 10.74
N ALA A 868 2.51 34.11 12.02
CA ALA A 868 1.26 33.61 12.57
C ALA A 868 0.04 34.24 11.90
N ALA A 869 -0.79 33.42 11.25
CA ALA A 869 -2.07 33.83 10.71
C ALA A 869 -3.14 33.78 11.82
N THR A 870 -3.99 34.80 11.92
CA THR A 870 -5.13 34.79 12.85
C THR A 870 -6.32 34.07 12.24
N VAL A 871 -6.82 33.07 12.95
CA VAL A 871 -7.98 32.26 12.57
C VAL A 871 -8.96 32.26 13.74
N ASP A 872 -10.00 33.09 13.63
CA ASP A 872 -10.98 33.31 14.68
C ASP A 872 -12.33 32.70 14.29
N PHE A 873 -12.68 31.60 14.94
CA PHE A 873 -13.97 30.92 14.76
C PHE A 873 -15.08 31.49 15.64
N THR A 874 -14.78 32.46 16.52
CA THR A 874 -15.72 32.95 17.52
C THR A 874 -16.59 34.09 17.00
N ASN A 875 -16.21 34.76 15.91
CA ASN A 875 -16.89 35.96 15.44
C ASN A 875 -18.23 35.65 14.73
N ALA A 876 -19.35 35.88 15.42
CA ALA A 876 -20.68 35.63 14.86
C ALA A 876 -21.04 36.52 13.66
N ASN A 877 -20.37 37.66 13.48
CA ASN A 877 -20.60 38.57 12.34
C ASN A 877 -19.74 38.22 11.12
N ASN A 878 -18.74 37.35 11.27
CA ASN A 878 -17.85 36.90 10.21
C ASN A 878 -17.47 35.43 10.42
N GLN A 879 -18.47 34.55 10.40
CA GLN A 879 -18.24 33.12 10.57
C GLN A 879 -17.43 32.57 9.39
N ILE A 880 -16.28 31.98 9.71
CA ILE A 880 -15.41 31.35 8.73
C ILE A 880 -15.66 29.84 8.61
N THR A 881 -16.64 29.28 9.32
CA THR A 881 -16.83 27.84 9.51
C THR A 881 -17.48 27.16 8.30
N TYR A 882 -17.01 25.96 7.96
CA TYR A 882 -17.54 25.08 6.91
C TYR A 882 -18.88 24.47 7.32
N GLY A 883 -19.78 24.29 6.34
CA GLY A 883 -21.13 23.75 6.56
C GLY A 883 -22.15 24.79 7.03
N SER A 884 -23.36 24.32 7.33
CA SER A 884 -24.47 25.20 7.77
C SER A 884 -24.78 24.96 9.23
N ASN A 885 -24.81 26.02 10.04
CA ASN A 885 -25.06 25.94 11.50
C ASN A 885 -24.08 25.02 12.26
N ALA A 886 -22.83 24.95 11.78
CA ALA A 886 -21.75 24.17 12.43
C ALA A 886 -21.42 24.64 13.86
N GLN A 887 -21.87 25.83 14.24
CA GLN A 887 -21.67 26.45 15.55
C GLN A 887 -22.96 27.06 16.09
N THR A 888 -22.96 27.40 17.37
CA THR A 888 -24.12 27.92 18.09
C THR A 888 -23.90 29.30 18.69
N THR A 889 -24.96 30.10 18.73
CA THR A 889 -25.05 31.32 19.56
C THR A 889 -25.74 31.06 20.90
N PHE A 890 -26.33 29.87 21.10
CA PHE A 890 -27.05 29.55 22.32
C PHE A 890 -26.07 29.39 23.49
N GLY A 891 -26.32 30.10 24.58
CA GLY A 891 -25.40 30.11 25.74
C GLY A 891 -24.13 30.93 25.54
N MET A 892 -23.94 31.56 24.37
CA MET A 892 -22.77 32.37 24.06
C MET A 892 -22.99 33.86 24.36
N SER A 893 -21.91 34.59 24.61
CA SER A 893 -21.96 36.06 24.74
C SER A 893 -22.33 36.73 23.41
N SER A 894 -22.82 37.98 23.49
CA SER A 894 -23.30 38.68 22.29
C SER A 894 -22.19 38.88 21.26
N GLY A 895 -22.44 38.45 20.02
CA GLY A 895 -21.47 38.52 18.93
C GLY A 895 -20.48 37.36 18.88
N VAL A 896 -20.61 36.37 19.78
CA VAL A 896 -19.76 35.17 19.84
C VAL A 896 -20.55 33.93 19.44
N VAL A 897 -19.90 33.01 18.72
CA VAL A 897 -20.36 31.64 18.48
C VAL A 897 -19.40 30.62 19.09
N GLY A 898 -19.93 29.48 19.51
CA GLY A 898 -19.17 28.38 20.08
C GLY A 898 -19.42 27.05 19.36
N MET A 899 -18.56 26.08 19.61
CA MET A 899 -18.77 24.68 19.19
C MET A 899 -19.98 24.11 19.94
N TRP A 900 -20.75 23.23 19.31
CA TRP A 900 -21.92 22.61 19.96
C TRP A 900 -21.49 21.61 21.02
N ALA A 901 -21.91 21.81 22.27
CA ALA A 901 -21.68 20.84 23.33
C ALA A 901 -22.68 19.68 23.26
N GLY A 902 -22.26 18.51 23.73
CA GLY A 902 -23.18 17.42 24.08
C GLY A 902 -23.12 16.19 23.19
N ASP A 903 -22.04 16.01 22.42
CA ASP A 903 -21.73 14.73 21.77
C ASP A 903 -21.04 13.84 22.79
N THR A 904 -21.87 13.12 23.55
CA THR A 904 -21.42 12.36 24.74
C THR A 904 -21.03 10.92 24.41
N ASN A 905 -21.30 10.49 23.18
CA ASN A 905 -21.00 9.15 22.69
C ASN A 905 -19.93 9.14 21.58
N GLY A 906 -19.56 10.30 21.04
CA GLY A 906 -18.52 10.48 20.03
C GLY A 906 -18.96 10.09 18.62
N ASP A 907 -20.26 10.08 18.33
CA ASP A 907 -20.80 9.69 17.03
C ASP A 907 -20.93 10.86 16.03
N GLY A 908 -20.50 12.07 16.44
CA GLY A 908 -20.59 13.28 15.64
C GLY A 908 -22.01 13.84 15.56
N VAL A 909 -22.92 13.42 16.46
CA VAL A 909 -24.32 13.86 16.47
C VAL A 909 -24.74 14.25 17.89
N VAL A 910 -25.22 15.48 18.06
CA VAL A 910 -25.91 15.90 19.29
C VAL A 910 -27.40 15.68 19.14
N GLN A 911 -27.96 14.73 19.90
CA GLN A 911 -29.38 14.38 19.86
C GLN A 911 -29.93 14.00 21.25
N TYR A 912 -31.01 14.69 21.66
CA TYR A 912 -31.66 14.38 22.95
C TYR A 912 -32.46 13.07 22.93
N SER A 913 -33.20 12.80 21.85
CA SER A 913 -34.03 11.60 21.67
C SER A 913 -34.02 11.18 20.20
N GLY A 914 -34.04 9.88 19.87
CA GLY A 914 -33.97 9.44 18.47
C GLY A 914 -33.25 8.11 18.29
N ALA A 915 -32.48 7.99 17.20
CA ALA A 915 -31.80 6.75 16.83
C ALA A 915 -30.53 6.51 17.65
N THR A 916 -29.72 7.55 17.87
CA THR A 916 -28.47 7.50 18.65
C THR A 916 -28.41 8.64 19.68
N PRO A 917 -29.37 8.72 20.62
CA PRO A 917 -29.41 9.84 21.55
C PRO A 917 -28.26 9.82 22.57
N ASP A 918 -27.80 11.01 22.95
CA ASP A 918 -26.75 11.25 23.95
C ASP A 918 -27.21 11.03 25.39
N SER A 919 -28.46 11.37 25.70
CA SER A 919 -28.96 11.35 27.08
C SER A 919 -28.83 9.97 27.77
N PRO A 920 -29.10 8.83 27.10
CA PRO A 920 -28.84 7.51 27.68
C PRO A 920 -27.37 7.20 27.93
N ASN A 921 -26.42 7.80 27.19
CA ASN A 921 -24.99 7.62 27.43
C ASN A 921 -24.60 8.21 28.80
N ILE A 922 -25.08 9.41 29.11
CA ILE A 922 -24.95 10.05 30.42
C ILE A 922 -25.56 9.16 31.52
N LEU A 923 -26.79 8.65 31.31
CA LEU A 923 -27.45 7.80 32.29
C LEU A 923 -26.63 6.53 32.59
N SER A 924 -26.16 5.86 31.53
CA SER A 924 -25.37 4.64 31.66
C SER A 924 -24.09 4.89 32.45
N TYR A 925 -23.37 5.98 32.16
CA TYR A 925 -22.17 6.36 32.88
C TYR A 925 -22.45 6.59 34.38
N VAL A 926 -23.47 7.41 34.69
CA VAL A 926 -23.85 7.72 36.08
C VAL A 926 -24.29 6.47 36.86
N LEU A 927 -25.04 5.56 36.25
CA LEU A 927 -25.51 4.33 36.92
C LEU A 927 -24.38 3.32 37.17
N ASN A 928 -23.36 3.31 36.32
CA ASN A 928 -22.23 2.39 36.42
C ASN A 928 -21.04 2.96 37.22
N ASP A 929 -21.14 4.20 37.71
CA ASP A 929 -20.14 4.77 38.60
C ASP A 929 -19.99 3.92 39.86
N VAL A 930 -18.75 3.56 40.20
CA VAL A 930 -18.41 2.72 41.36
C VAL A 930 -18.88 3.31 42.70
N GLY A 931 -18.99 4.63 42.79
CA GLY A 931 -19.53 5.37 43.93
C GLY A 931 -21.05 5.41 43.98
N ASN A 932 -21.76 5.05 42.90
CA ASN A 932 -23.22 5.02 42.82
C ASN A 932 -23.81 3.66 43.20
N PHE A 933 -23.44 3.12 44.36
CA PHE A 933 -23.88 1.80 44.84
C PHE A 933 -25.41 1.63 45.00
N LEU A 934 -26.17 2.72 44.98
CA LEU A 934 -27.64 2.71 45.03
C LEU A 934 -28.30 2.78 43.64
N GLY A 935 -27.51 2.92 42.56
CA GLY A 935 -28.01 3.03 41.20
C GLY A 935 -28.94 4.23 41.00
N LEU A 936 -28.63 5.38 41.62
CA LEU A 936 -29.48 6.56 41.57
C LEU A 936 -29.19 7.38 40.31
N PRO A 937 -30.20 7.74 39.49
CA PRO A 937 -30.02 8.63 38.34
C PRO A 937 -29.73 10.09 38.75
N THR A 938 -29.82 10.38 40.05
CA THR A 938 -29.45 11.68 40.64
C THR A 938 -28.05 11.73 41.21
N TYR A 939 -27.28 10.65 41.08
CA TYR A 939 -25.88 10.66 41.47
C TYR A 939 -25.09 11.64 40.58
N SER A 940 -24.13 12.33 41.18
CA SER A 940 -23.19 13.22 40.48
C SER A 940 -21.86 12.48 40.46
N SER A 941 -21.43 12.12 39.25
CA SER A 941 -20.14 11.49 38.99
C SER A 941 -19.12 12.59 38.72
N SER A 942 -18.08 12.66 39.56
CA SER A 942 -17.05 13.70 39.44
C SER A 942 -15.83 13.17 38.70
N GLY A 943 -15.33 13.94 37.73
CA GLY A 943 -14.13 13.58 36.98
C GLY A 943 -14.07 14.22 35.60
N TYR A 944 -12.93 14.05 34.93
CA TYR A 944 -12.73 14.45 33.54
C TYR A 944 -13.30 13.40 32.59
N ASN A 945 -14.41 13.69 31.93
CA ASN A 945 -15.06 12.72 31.05
C ASN A 945 -15.91 13.40 29.97
N MET A 946 -16.16 12.73 28.85
CA MET A 946 -16.89 13.28 27.70
C MET A 946 -18.40 13.52 27.95
N ARG A 947 -18.96 13.04 29.07
CA ARG A 947 -20.39 13.14 29.39
C ARG A 947 -20.74 14.40 30.20
N ASP A 948 -19.73 15.11 30.69
CA ASP A 948 -19.87 16.42 31.35
C ASP A 948 -20.06 17.51 30.29
N VAL A 949 -21.32 17.82 29.95
CA VAL A 949 -21.69 18.68 28.82
C VAL A 949 -21.40 20.15 29.11
N ASP A 950 -21.59 20.61 30.35
CA ASP A 950 -21.29 21.99 30.74
C ASP A 950 -19.89 22.19 31.33
N MET A 951 -19.06 21.14 31.31
CA MET A 951 -17.64 21.15 31.67
C MET A 951 -17.39 21.64 33.10
N ASN A 952 -18.25 21.23 34.04
CA ASN A 952 -18.17 21.66 35.45
C ASN A 952 -17.46 20.67 36.39
N GLY A 953 -17.00 19.53 35.86
CA GLY A 953 -16.35 18.44 36.58
C GLY A 953 -17.31 17.48 37.30
N SER A 954 -18.63 17.58 37.03
CA SER A 954 -19.70 16.82 37.67
C SER A 954 -20.78 16.41 36.66
N THR A 955 -20.70 15.19 36.17
CA THR A 955 -21.70 14.59 35.29
C THR A 955 -22.91 14.08 36.07
N GLN A 956 -24.11 14.54 35.70
CA GLN A 956 -25.37 14.14 36.33
C GLN A 956 -26.49 13.98 35.30
N TYR A 957 -27.20 12.84 35.34
CA TYR A 957 -28.33 12.61 34.42
C TYR A 957 -29.58 13.42 34.80
N SER A 958 -29.90 13.48 36.10
CA SER A 958 -31.05 14.22 36.66
C SER A 958 -30.68 14.78 38.04
N GLY A 959 -31.27 15.88 38.51
CA GLY A 959 -30.96 16.38 39.85
C GLY A 959 -30.80 17.89 39.93
N ALA A 960 -29.80 18.35 40.69
CA ALA A 960 -29.57 19.77 40.96
C ALA A 960 -28.90 20.48 39.77
N THR A 961 -27.95 19.81 39.10
CA THR A 961 -27.17 20.34 37.98
C THR A 961 -27.01 19.28 36.88
N PRO A 962 -28.11 18.79 36.28
CA PRO A 962 -28.02 17.75 35.27
C PRO A 962 -27.54 18.27 33.91
N ASP A 963 -26.79 17.44 33.18
CA ASP A 963 -26.26 17.72 31.84
C ASP A 963 -27.32 17.57 30.73
N THR A 964 -28.23 16.61 30.90
CA THR A 964 -29.23 16.24 29.88
C THR A 964 -30.09 17.39 29.34
N PRO A 965 -30.48 18.42 30.13
CA PRO A 965 -31.24 19.55 29.60
C PRO A 965 -30.47 20.40 28.60
N PHE A 966 -29.13 20.43 28.64
CA PHE A 966 -28.34 21.20 27.67
C PHE A 966 -28.44 20.59 26.27
N ILE A 967 -28.41 19.26 26.16
CA ILE A 967 -28.62 18.55 24.88
C ILE A 967 -30.02 18.86 24.31
N LEU A 968 -31.05 18.83 25.16
CA LEU A 968 -32.41 19.21 24.73
C LEU A 968 -32.47 20.68 24.26
N GLN A 969 -31.86 21.60 25.01
CA GLN A 969 -31.85 23.02 24.67
C GLN A 969 -31.07 23.29 23.39
N ASN A 970 -29.99 22.58 23.13
CA ASN A 970 -29.26 22.63 21.87
C ASN A 970 -30.18 22.23 20.70
N ALA A 971 -30.86 21.07 20.81
CA ALA A 971 -31.81 20.64 19.79
C ALA A 971 -32.93 21.68 19.56
N LEU A 972 -33.50 22.25 20.62
CA LEU A 972 -34.61 23.21 20.53
C LEU A 972 -34.18 24.61 20.05
N SER A 973 -32.94 25.03 20.32
CA SER A 973 -32.41 26.33 19.91
C SER A 973 -31.82 26.33 18.51
N HIS A 974 -31.60 25.16 17.91
CA HIS A 974 -31.07 25.05 16.56
C HIS A 974 -32.00 25.70 15.51
N SER A 975 -31.44 26.59 14.69
CA SER A 975 -32.19 27.40 13.71
C SER A 975 -32.97 26.56 12.69
N GLY A 976 -32.46 25.37 12.35
CA GLY A 976 -33.12 24.40 11.47
C GLY A 976 -34.26 23.61 12.11
N ASN A 977 -34.44 23.66 13.44
CA ASN A 977 -35.49 22.95 14.16
C ASN A 977 -36.76 23.83 14.35
N PHE A 978 -37.31 24.33 13.25
CA PHE A 978 -38.46 25.24 13.28
C PHE A 978 -39.75 24.62 13.88
N LEU A 979 -39.80 23.29 14.04
CA LEU A 979 -40.90 22.56 14.67
C LEU A 979 -40.68 22.30 16.17
N GLY A 980 -39.51 22.64 16.71
CA GLY A 980 -39.18 22.43 18.14
C GLY A 980 -39.20 20.96 18.56
N LEU A 981 -38.73 20.06 17.68
CA LEU A 981 -38.74 18.63 17.94
C LEU A 981 -37.57 18.25 18.86
N SER A 982 -37.85 17.49 19.94
CA SER A 982 -36.80 16.90 20.79
C SER A 982 -36.00 15.81 20.07
N THR A 983 -36.49 15.34 18.92
CA THR A 983 -35.82 14.33 18.08
C THR A 983 -34.89 14.93 17.04
N TYR A 984 -34.77 16.26 16.99
CA TYR A 984 -33.88 16.92 16.05
C TYR A 984 -32.42 16.57 16.38
N SER A 985 -31.67 16.17 15.36
CA SER A 985 -30.24 15.86 15.44
C SER A 985 -29.43 17.03 14.88
N ILE A 986 -28.39 17.43 15.61
CA ILE A 986 -27.38 18.37 15.13
C ILE A 986 -26.17 17.52 14.75
N THR A 987 -25.80 17.53 13.47
CA THR A 987 -24.71 16.69 12.95
C THR A 987 -23.45 17.53 12.75
N GLU A 988 -22.31 16.96 13.10
CA GLU A 988 -20.99 17.51 12.79
C GLU A 988 -20.88 17.86 11.30
N GLN A 989 -20.26 18.99 10.99
CA GLN A 989 -20.13 19.48 9.61
C GLN A 989 -18.75 19.18 9.00
N LEU A 990 -17.86 18.51 9.73
CA LEU A 990 -16.59 18.05 9.19
C LEU A 990 -16.84 17.03 8.05
N PRO A 991 -16.14 17.17 6.92
CA PRO A 991 -16.29 16.26 5.77
C PRO A 991 -15.53 14.94 5.94
#